data_AF-A0AA43C8V3-F1
#
_entry.id   AF-A0AA43C8V3-F1
#
_cell.length_a   1.000
_cell.length_b   1.000
_cell.length_c   1.000
_cell.angle_alpha   90.00
_cell.angle_beta   90.00
_cell.angle_gamma   90.00
#
_symmetry.space_group_name_H-M   'P 1'
#
loop_
_entity.id
_entity.type
_entity.pdbx_description
1 polymer ?
#
loop_
_entity_poly.entity_id
_entity_poly.type
_entity_poly.pdbx_seq_one_letter_code
_entity_poly.pdbx_strand_id
1 'polypeptide(L)'
;MTDEPGRLLALPVPSRRHTALSATALFIFYVATMSRSVSLYDSPELALVAEQLGLGHPLGQPLHTLLGALVARLPGVDPLIALNGLSALAGALTVIVATSVAGTLLRANTGAHEGDWRWLAPTIAIVGMLPVLWEPATRIEVYPLAFFCGLWGAARLASAWVDSKRGALVYLSAGLALGLSASANVVCAFGIGLALVPSLTAATLRRTTSLREVGALIGGGILGLTPYSYVFAVARREDVVIWGAPTDAASIRHYFTAADFTPKQVSSFAEWWDHVGDLFSWSLHNGFFALMLLGLVGFLSFRRPMLFGASFLGITLAFFVSFVARNGVFATDVLDYLGYLAIPAWVAAAGVGLFVAHLADRKLLFGAGAMSLVVLFVVVTAPRPLGRTRHLDTYTEALAYQALRAAPRNAVLVLEQDHWVGPTWYLQERLDVRRDVVVVAYGLSASEWYWRHLYRRHPTLHDFELRAKGGRTARVQRFLEANGDRPIQVERLALANKLDLSTCPGDWLLDVTPTCDPVSATPPIATYSSAELERLGHGSPGTDGLIALVTLDRGYDLWAHGLPRAAVEVLLAGVPAIDGLDTLDLSLLPARVDPQARPSPTYEPPVALGHPARNLHYAAFIARSSRLPQLADYLERLSNALGPVEPKFASLTRTPANL
;
A
#
# COMPACT_ATOMS: atom_id res chain seq x y z
N MET A 1 46.63 -11.20 -6.71
CA MET A 1 46.28 -9.84 -6.26
C MET A 1 44.97 -9.94 -5.49
N THR A 2 45.04 -9.80 -4.18
CA THR A 2 43.90 -9.79 -3.28
C THR A 2 43.21 -8.43 -3.38
N ASP A 3 42.38 -8.23 -4.39
CA ASP A 3 41.58 -7.00 -4.47
C ASP A 3 40.57 -7.00 -3.33
N GLU A 4 40.73 -6.06 -2.39
CA GLU A 4 39.69 -5.81 -1.40
C GLU A 4 38.36 -5.58 -2.11
N PRO A 5 37.25 -6.19 -1.64
CA PRO A 5 35.94 -5.94 -2.23
C PRO A 5 35.64 -4.45 -2.16
N GLY A 6 35.19 -3.90 -3.29
CA GLY A 6 34.79 -2.50 -3.36
C GLY A 6 33.70 -2.17 -2.34
N ARG A 7 33.54 -0.89 -1.98
CA ARG A 7 32.51 -0.47 -1.04
C ARG A 7 31.55 0.55 -1.65
N LEU A 8 30.27 0.38 -1.35
CA LEU A 8 29.20 1.37 -1.59
C LEU A 8 28.35 1.44 -0.34
N LEU A 9 28.03 2.65 0.13
CA LEU A 9 27.30 2.86 1.38
C LEU A 9 27.88 2.08 2.58
N ALA A 10 29.22 2.03 2.67
CA ALA A 10 29.98 1.25 3.65
C ALA A 10 29.74 -0.29 3.66
N LEU A 11 29.01 -0.82 2.68
CA LEU A 11 28.81 -2.25 2.46
C LEU A 11 29.81 -2.80 1.43
N PRO A 12 30.37 -4.01 1.63
CA PRO A 12 31.24 -4.65 0.65
C PRO A 12 30.42 -5.17 -0.53
N VAL A 13 30.79 -4.75 -1.73
CA VAL A 13 30.19 -5.20 -2.99
C VAL A 13 31.29 -5.79 -3.89
N PRO A 14 30.99 -6.82 -4.69
CA PRO A 14 31.97 -7.40 -5.59
C PRO A 14 32.50 -6.40 -6.63
N SER A 15 31.65 -5.48 -7.12
CA SER A 15 32.05 -4.44 -8.05
C SER A 15 31.24 -3.16 -7.88
N ARG A 16 31.92 -2.07 -7.52
CA ARG A 16 31.29 -0.75 -7.36
C ARG A 16 30.57 -0.30 -8.63
N ARG A 17 31.19 -0.51 -9.80
CA ARG A 17 30.63 -0.08 -11.08
C ARG A 17 29.34 -0.83 -11.42
N HIS A 18 29.35 -2.16 -11.37
CA HIS A 18 28.17 -2.96 -11.72
C HIS A 18 27.03 -2.69 -10.74
N THR A 19 27.32 -2.67 -9.44
CA THR A 19 26.28 -2.41 -8.43
C THR A 19 25.70 -1.00 -8.55
N ALA A 20 26.53 0.03 -8.75
CA ALA A 20 26.03 1.40 -8.93
C ALA A 20 25.20 1.55 -10.21
N LEU A 21 25.64 0.96 -11.33
CA LEU A 21 24.89 0.99 -12.58
C LEU A 21 23.54 0.26 -12.45
N SER A 22 23.51 -0.91 -11.81
CA SER A 22 22.27 -1.67 -11.58
C SER A 22 21.30 -0.92 -10.67
N ALA A 23 21.78 -0.33 -9.56
CA ALA A 23 20.95 0.51 -8.69
C ALA A 23 20.43 1.76 -9.42
N THR A 24 21.28 2.41 -10.24
CA THR A 24 20.89 3.59 -11.02
C THR A 24 19.86 3.23 -12.09
N ALA A 25 20.04 2.11 -12.79
CA ALA A 25 19.08 1.65 -13.81
C ALA A 25 17.70 1.37 -13.18
N LEU A 26 17.67 0.70 -12.02
CA LEU A 26 16.41 0.47 -11.30
C LEU A 26 15.80 1.78 -10.79
N PHE A 27 16.61 2.72 -10.31
CA PHE A 27 16.15 4.04 -9.91
C PHE A 27 15.50 4.81 -11.06
N ILE A 28 16.13 4.81 -12.24
CA ILE A 28 15.56 5.43 -13.45
C ILE A 28 14.22 4.77 -13.81
N PHE A 29 14.14 3.44 -13.74
CA PHE A 29 12.89 2.72 -13.97
C PHE A 29 11.80 3.12 -12.96
N TYR A 30 12.09 3.14 -11.67
CA TYR A 30 11.13 3.58 -10.65
C TYR A 30 10.73 5.03 -10.83
N VAL A 31 11.67 5.96 -11.05
CA VAL A 31 11.34 7.37 -11.29
C VAL A 31 10.52 7.57 -12.56
N ALA A 32 10.76 6.79 -13.61
CA ALA A 32 9.98 6.84 -14.84
C ALA A 32 8.55 6.31 -14.66
N THR A 33 8.34 5.39 -13.71
CA THR A 33 7.08 4.67 -13.51
C THR A 33 6.36 5.01 -12.20
N MET A 34 6.91 5.87 -11.35
CA MET A 34 6.30 6.29 -10.09
C MET A 34 5.13 7.25 -10.29
N SER A 35 4.28 7.34 -9.26
CA SER A 35 3.19 8.31 -9.23
C SER A 35 3.74 9.74 -9.29
N ARG A 36 2.98 10.62 -9.96
CA ARG A 36 3.23 12.08 -9.96
C ARG A 36 2.31 12.83 -9.00
N SER A 37 1.38 12.13 -8.36
CA SER A 37 0.40 12.66 -7.40
C SER A 37 0.32 11.74 -6.17
N VAL A 38 -0.60 12.02 -5.25
CA VAL A 38 -0.98 11.11 -4.18
C VAL A 38 -1.68 9.89 -4.77
N SER A 39 -1.30 8.72 -4.28
CA SER A 39 -1.89 7.44 -4.68
C SER A 39 -2.92 6.97 -3.64
N LEU A 40 -3.44 5.75 -3.81
CA LEU A 40 -4.39 5.12 -2.91
C LEU A 40 -3.85 4.95 -1.48
N TYR A 41 -4.76 4.62 -0.56
CA TYR A 41 -4.48 4.30 0.85
C TYR A 41 -3.73 5.41 1.59
N ASP A 42 -2.62 5.09 2.25
CA ASP A 42 -1.91 5.98 3.18
C ASP A 42 -1.15 7.10 2.47
N SER A 43 -0.96 7.02 1.15
CA SER A 43 -0.14 7.96 0.38
C SER A 43 -0.53 9.45 0.56
N PRO A 44 -1.81 9.86 0.59
CA PRO A 44 -2.19 11.25 0.85
C PRO A 44 -1.91 11.68 2.30
N GLU A 45 -2.12 10.79 3.28
CA GLU A 45 -1.82 11.06 4.68
C GLU A 45 -0.30 11.25 4.89
N LEU A 46 0.50 10.34 4.32
CA LEU A 46 1.96 10.39 4.39
C LEU A 46 2.52 11.65 3.72
N ALA A 47 1.92 12.09 2.61
CA ALA A 47 2.27 13.35 1.97
C ALA A 47 1.94 14.55 2.86
N LEU A 48 0.70 14.58 3.38
CA LEU A 48 0.21 15.63 4.26
C LEU A 48 1.12 15.84 5.47
N VAL A 49 1.42 14.77 6.21
CA VAL A 49 2.24 14.87 7.44
C VAL A 49 3.70 15.18 7.14
N ALA A 50 4.26 14.70 6.03
CA ALA A 50 5.62 15.05 5.62
C ALA A 50 5.75 16.54 5.27
N GLU A 51 4.81 17.09 4.50
CA GLU A 51 4.86 18.50 4.12
C GLU A 51 4.65 19.44 5.31
N GLN A 52 3.70 19.12 6.19
CA GLN A 52 3.37 19.92 7.36
C GLN A 52 4.39 19.78 8.51
N LEU A 53 5.25 18.76 8.50
CA LEU A 53 5.86 18.25 9.73
C LEU A 53 4.75 17.98 10.77
N GLY A 54 3.77 17.17 10.36
CA GLY A 54 2.69 16.64 11.21
C GLY A 54 3.08 15.30 11.86
N LEU A 55 2.07 14.54 12.29
CA LEU A 55 2.22 13.19 12.85
C LEU A 55 1.17 12.27 12.25
N GLY A 56 1.62 11.23 11.52
CA GLY A 56 0.75 10.24 10.91
C GLY A 56 0.26 9.16 11.88
N HIS A 57 -0.47 8.18 11.33
CA HIS A 57 -1.12 7.12 12.07
C HIS A 57 -0.13 6.27 12.89
N PRO A 58 -0.54 5.73 14.05
CA PRO A 58 0.34 4.98 14.93
C PRO A 58 0.88 3.68 14.30
N LEU A 59 2.11 3.25 14.59
CA LEU A 59 3.06 3.79 15.59
C LEU A 59 3.81 5.04 15.12
N GLY A 60 3.38 5.69 14.05
CA GLY A 60 4.03 6.83 13.43
C GLY A 60 5.23 6.40 12.60
N GLN A 61 5.64 7.28 11.70
CA GLN A 61 6.76 7.07 10.79
C GLN A 61 7.66 8.32 10.80
N PRO A 62 8.25 8.67 11.97
CA PRO A 62 8.98 9.92 12.14
C PRO A 62 10.17 10.05 11.18
N LEU A 63 10.85 8.96 10.83
CA LEU A 63 11.95 9.02 9.86
C LEU A 63 11.43 9.40 8.46
N HIS A 64 10.33 8.79 8.02
CA HIS A 64 9.69 9.14 6.75
C HIS A 64 9.21 10.60 6.78
N THR A 65 8.58 11.03 7.87
CA THR A 65 8.08 12.41 8.03
C THR A 65 9.21 13.44 7.94
N LEU A 66 10.31 13.23 8.68
CA LEU A 66 11.43 14.17 8.73
C LEU A 66 12.21 14.24 7.41
N LEU A 67 12.50 13.09 6.78
CA LEU A 67 13.16 13.06 5.48
C LEU A 67 12.23 13.54 4.37
N GLY A 68 10.95 13.19 4.45
CA GLY A 68 9.88 13.66 3.57
C GLY A 68 9.78 15.18 3.58
N ALA A 69 9.76 15.79 4.77
CA ALA A 69 9.76 17.23 4.94
C ALA A 69 10.97 17.91 4.29
N LEU A 70 12.14 17.28 4.34
CA LEU A 70 13.35 17.79 3.70
C LEU A 70 13.23 17.74 2.17
N VAL A 71 12.81 16.62 1.60
CA VAL A 71 12.72 16.47 0.13
C VAL A 71 11.56 17.27 -0.46
N ALA A 72 10.44 17.39 0.26
CA ALA A 72 9.29 18.20 -0.16
C ALA A 72 9.60 19.70 -0.26
N ARG A 73 10.72 20.14 0.31
CA ARG A 73 11.20 21.54 0.27
C ARG A 73 12.33 21.76 -0.75
N LEU A 74 12.62 20.77 -1.61
CA LEU A 74 13.60 20.92 -2.67
C LEU A 74 13.17 22.00 -3.68
N PRO A 75 13.98 23.04 -3.93
CA PRO A 75 13.61 24.11 -4.85
C PRO A 75 13.36 23.59 -6.27
N GLY A 76 12.21 23.96 -6.86
CA GLY A 76 11.87 23.64 -8.24
C GLY A 76 11.38 22.21 -8.47
N VAL A 77 11.13 21.43 -7.41
CA VAL A 77 10.55 20.09 -7.49
C VAL A 77 9.19 20.10 -6.80
N ASP A 78 8.17 19.56 -7.46
CA ASP A 78 6.86 19.37 -6.85
C ASP A 78 6.98 18.45 -5.61
N PRO A 79 6.37 18.81 -4.45
CA PRO A 79 6.47 18.03 -3.22
C PRO A 79 6.07 16.56 -3.38
N LEU A 80 4.99 16.27 -4.13
CA LEU A 80 4.51 14.90 -4.33
C LEU A 80 5.48 14.10 -5.21
N ILE A 81 6.07 14.73 -6.22
CA ILE A 81 7.15 14.12 -7.02
C ILE A 81 8.37 13.83 -6.14
N ALA A 82 8.78 14.75 -5.27
CA ALA A 82 9.92 14.57 -4.38
C ALA A 82 9.71 13.43 -3.37
N LEU A 83 8.49 13.34 -2.80
CA LEU A 83 8.12 12.29 -1.86
C LEU A 83 8.03 10.90 -2.52
N ASN A 84 7.43 10.80 -3.71
CA ASN A 84 7.49 9.55 -4.50
C ASN A 84 8.94 9.19 -4.85
N GLY A 85 9.77 10.19 -5.18
CA GLY A 85 11.19 10.03 -5.45
C GLY A 85 11.99 9.49 -4.26
N LEU A 86 11.59 9.80 -3.02
CA LEU A 86 12.19 9.26 -1.80
C LEU A 86 11.97 7.74 -1.69
N SER A 87 10.74 7.27 -1.94
CA SER A 87 10.42 5.84 -2.04
C SER A 87 11.22 5.15 -3.14
N ALA A 88 11.25 5.74 -4.34
CA ALA A 88 11.98 5.21 -5.48
C ALA A 88 13.48 5.09 -5.21
N LEU A 89 14.07 6.10 -4.57
CA LEU A 89 15.49 6.11 -4.21
C LEU A 89 15.80 5.02 -3.19
N ALA A 90 15.06 4.95 -2.08
CA ALA A 90 15.29 3.94 -1.04
C ALA A 90 15.08 2.50 -1.57
N GLY A 91 14.05 2.31 -2.42
CA GLY A 91 13.81 1.08 -3.16
C GLY A 91 15.02 0.67 -4.00
N ALA A 92 15.50 1.56 -4.88
CA ALA A 92 16.61 1.25 -5.78
C ALA A 92 17.95 1.06 -5.07
N LEU A 93 18.23 1.82 -4.00
CA LEU A 93 19.44 1.66 -3.19
C LEU A 93 19.51 0.30 -2.49
N THR A 94 18.38 -0.40 -2.33
CA THR A 94 18.34 -1.75 -1.76
C THR A 94 19.01 -2.79 -2.67
N VAL A 95 19.23 -2.49 -3.96
CA VAL A 95 20.11 -3.29 -4.84
C VAL A 95 21.53 -3.39 -4.28
N ILE A 96 22.07 -2.30 -3.71
CA ILE A 96 23.40 -2.30 -3.08
C ILE A 96 23.42 -3.26 -1.88
N VAL A 97 22.36 -3.22 -1.07
CA VAL A 97 22.20 -4.06 0.13
C VAL A 97 22.11 -5.53 -0.26
N ALA A 98 21.19 -5.89 -1.16
CA ALA A 98 21.01 -7.26 -1.62
C ALA A 98 22.27 -7.80 -2.32
N THR A 99 22.96 -6.96 -3.12
CA THR A 99 24.24 -7.33 -3.73
C THR A 99 25.33 -7.56 -2.69
N SER A 100 25.38 -6.74 -1.63
CA SER A 100 26.33 -6.92 -0.53
C SER A 100 26.11 -8.24 0.20
N VAL A 101 24.84 -8.60 0.49
CA VAL A 101 24.52 -9.90 1.11
C VAL A 101 24.97 -11.03 0.19
N ALA A 102 24.51 -11.05 -1.06
CA ALA A 102 24.87 -12.08 -2.03
C ALA A 102 26.40 -12.18 -2.21
N GLY A 103 27.08 -11.07 -2.44
CA GLY A 103 28.53 -11.03 -2.61
C GLY A 103 29.32 -11.47 -1.37
N THR A 104 28.78 -11.23 -0.17
CA THR A 104 29.37 -11.72 1.08
C THR A 104 29.27 -13.25 1.19
N LEU A 105 28.11 -13.81 0.87
CA LEU A 105 27.93 -15.26 0.86
C LEU A 105 28.77 -15.93 -0.24
N LEU A 106 28.92 -15.27 -1.40
CA LEU A 106 29.78 -15.69 -2.49
C LEU A 106 31.23 -15.87 -2.03
N ARG A 107 31.81 -14.84 -1.39
CA ARG A 107 33.18 -14.87 -0.84
C ARG A 107 33.36 -15.89 0.29
N ALA A 108 32.30 -16.19 1.04
CA ALA A 108 32.33 -17.19 2.11
C ALA A 108 32.40 -18.63 1.59
N ASN A 109 32.12 -18.84 0.30
CA ASN A 109 32.06 -20.17 -0.28
C ASN A 109 33.47 -20.69 -0.60
N THR A 110 33.92 -21.71 0.12
CA THR A 110 35.22 -22.35 -0.07
C THR A 110 35.15 -23.58 -1.00
N GLY A 111 34.21 -23.57 -1.97
CA GLY A 111 33.97 -24.69 -2.89
C GLY A 111 34.75 -24.57 -4.20
N ALA A 112 34.63 -25.57 -5.08
CA ALA A 112 35.28 -25.58 -6.40
C ALA A 112 34.72 -24.53 -7.40
N HIS A 113 33.57 -23.94 -7.07
CA HIS A 113 32.86 -22.93 -7.86
C HIS A 113 32.59 -21.73 -6.96
N GLU A 114 33.18 -20.58 -7.30
CA GLU A 114 33.05 -19.35 -6.51
C GLU A 114 31.83 -18.54 -6.96
N GLY A 115 31.33 -18.73 -8.19
CA GLY A 115 30.21 -17.99 -8.75
C GLY A 115 30.65 -16.70 -9.47
N ASP A 116 30.06 -16.38 -10.63
CA ASP A 116 30.42 -15.18 -11.38
C ASP A 116 29.67 -13.95 -10.85
N TRP A 117 30.38 -13.14 -10.06
CA TRP A 117 29.83 -11.96 -9.40
C TRP A 117 29.24 -10.91 -10.36
N ARG A 118 29.63 -10.92 -11.64
CA ARG A 118 29.18 -9.95 -12.65
C ARG A 118 27.66 -10.01 -12.86
N TRP A 119 27.06 -11.16 -12.58
CA TRP A 119 25.63 -11.40 -12.75
C TRP A 119 24.79 -11.00 -11.54
N LEU A 120 25.41 -10.77 -10.36
CA LEU A 120 24.67 -10.52 -9.11
C LEU A 120 23.80 -9.26 -9.20
N ALA A 121 24.44 -8.09 -9.31
CA ALA A 121 23.72 -6.81 -9.25
C ALA A 121 22.72 -6.63 -10.41
N PRO A 122 23.03 -7.00 -11.68
CA PRO A 122 22.06 -6.93 -12.75
C PRO A 122 20.84 -7.82 -12.52
N THR A 123 21.03 -9.05 -12.03
CA THR A 123 19.91 -9.97 -11.72
C THR A 123 19.02 -9.36 -10.65
N ILE A 124 19.62 -8.86 -9.57
CA ILE A 124 18.90 -8.26 -8.44
C ILE A 124 18.10 -7.03 -8.90
N ALA A 125 18.68 -6.18 -9.76
CA ALA A 125 17.97 -5.02 -10.30
C ALA A 125 16.80 -5.41 -11.21
N ILE A 126 16.97 -6.43 -12.06
CA ILE A 126 15.87 -6.97 -12.90
C ILE A 126 14.75 -7.53 -12.03
N VAL A 127 15.08 -8.30 -11.00
CA VAL A 127 14.10 -8.82 -10.02
C VAL A 127 13.41 -7.66 -9.28
N GLY A 128 14.11 -6.56 -9.02
CA GLY A 128 13.56 -5.32 -8.48
C GLY A 128 12.37 -4.75 -9.27
N MET A 129 12.20 -5.13 -10.54
CA MET A 129 11.08 -4.69 -11.37
C MET A 129 9.78 -5.50 -11.13
N LEU A 130 9.83 -6.57 -10.32
CA LEU A 130 8.64 -7.36 -9.95
C LEU A 130 7.63 -6.53 -9.15
N PRO A 131 6.31 -6.84 -9.25
CA PRO A 131 5.25 -6.03 -8.64
C PRO A 131 5.43 -5.82 -7.14
N VAL A 132 5.80 -6.87 -6.42
CA VAL A 132 6.01 -6.81 -4.96
C VAL A 132 7.12 -5.83 -4.55
N LEU A 133 8.11 -5.57 -5.40
CA LEU A 133 9.22 -4.64 -5.13
C LEU A 133 8.97 -3.26 -5.74
N TRP A 134 8.33 -3.22 -6.90
CA TRP A 134 7.98 -2.01 -7.61
C TRP A 134 6.89 -1.20 -6.87
N GLU A 135 5.87 -1.86 -6.34
CA GLU A 135 4.72 -1.18 -5.73
C GLU A 135 5.10 -0.20 -4.61
N PRO A 136 5.72 -0.65 -3.50
CA PRO A 136 6.10 0.26 -2.43
C PRO A 136 7.14 1.30 -2.88
N ALA A 137 7.90 1.05 -3.96
CA ALA A 137 8.92 1.97 -4.47
C ALA A 137 8.37 3.06 -5.41
N THR A 138 7.10 2.97 -5.83
CA THR A 138 6.49 3.88 -6.83
C THR A 138 5.34 4.73 -6.29
N ARG A 139 5.14 4.70 -4.98
CA ARG A 139 4.13 5.45 -4.22
C ARG A 139 4.80 6.14 -3.02
N ILE A 140 4.17 7.18 -2.47
CA ILE A 140 4.61 7.79 -1.20
C ILE A 140 4.32 6.79 -0.08
N GLU A 141 5.37 6.13 0.41
CA GLU A 141 5.27 4.94 1.25
C GLU A 141 6.45 4.85 2.21
N VAL A 142 6.21 4.22 3.36
CA VAL A 142 7.23 4.14 4.44
C VAL A 142 8.10 2.90 4.34
N TYR A 143 7.62 1.87 3.65
CA TYR A 143 8.27 0.57 3.52
C TYR A 143 9.67 0.64 2.89
N PRO A 144 9.92 1.45 1.82
CA PRO A 144 11.23 1.51 1.20
C PRO A 144 12.36 1.97 2.12
N LEU A 145 12.11 3.00 2.92
CA LEU A 145 13.08 3.43 3.94
C LEU A 145 13.29 2.34 4.99
N ALA A 146 12.20 1.70 5.44
CA ALA A 146 12.28 0.66 6.45
C ALA A 146 13.08 -0.57 5.99
N PHE A 147 12.78 -1.13 4.81
CA PHE A 147 13.51 -2.28 4.29
C PHE A 147 14.93 -1.92 3.90
N PHE A 148 15.19 -0.72 3.36
CA PHE A 148 16.55 -0.28 3.03
C PHE A 148 17.42 -0.22 4.29
N CYS A 149 16.99 0.50 5.32
CA CYS A 149 17.74 0.63 6.57
C CYS A 149 17.89 -0.71 7.30
N GLY A 150 16.80 -1.48 7.41
CA GLY A 150 16.79 -2.74 8.15
C GLY A 150 17.67 -3.80 7.48
N LEU A 151 17.53 -3.98 6.17
CA LEU A 151 18.35 -4.92 5.41
C LEU A 151 19.80 -4.44 5.30
N TRP A 152 20.06 -3.12 5.28
CA TRP A 152 21.43 -2.59 5.36
C TRP A 152 22.11 -3.01 6.66
N GLY A 153 21.41 -2.89 7.81
CA GLY A 153 21.90 -3.34 9.10
C GLY A 153 22.17 -4.85 9.13
N ALA A 154 21.25 -5.64 8.57
CA ALA A 154 21.40 -7.09 8.42
C ALA A 154 22.61 -7.45 7.53
N ALA A 155 22.79 -6.78 6.39
CA ALA A 155 23.90 -6.98 5.48
C ALA A 155 25.25 -6.63 6.13
N ARG A 156 25.27 -5.58 6.96
CA ARG A 156 26.44 -5.16 7.71
C ARG A 156 26.88 -6.21 8.72
N LEU A 157 25.93 -6.80 9.47
CA LEU A 157 26.19 -7.90 10.40
C LEU A 157 26.59 -9.17 9.67
N ALA A 158 25.92 -9.52 8.58
CA ALA A 158 26.27 -10.68 7.76
C ALA A 158 27.74 -10.61 7.28
N SER A 159 28.18 -9.46 6.77
CA SER A 159 29.58 -9.24 6.40
C SER A 159 30.52 -9.31 7.60
N ALA A 160 30.13 -8.77 8.77
CA ALA A 160 30.94 -8.84 9.96
C ALA A 160 31.20 -10.29 10.41
N TRP A 161 30.15 -11.11 10.42
CA TRP A 161 30.21 -12.51 10.82
C TRP A 161 30.99 -13.36 9.82
N VAL A 162 30.80 -13.13 8.51
CA VAL A 162 31.51 -13.87 7.46
C VAL A 162 32.98 -13.49 7.38
N ASP A 163 33.28 -12.20 7.32
CA ASP A 163 34.66 -11.71 7.18
C ASP A 163 35.42 -11.79 8.52
N SER A 164 34.79 -12.30 9.60
CA SER A 164 35.31 -12.27 10.98
C SER A 164 35.77 -10.87 11.43
N LYS A 165 35.14 -9.83 10.88
CA LYS A 165 35.46 -8.43 11.20
C LYS A 165 34.88 -8.08 12.55
N ARG A 166 35.76 -7.74 13.49
CA ARG A 166 35.41 -7.25 14.81
C ARG A 166 35.38 -5.73 14.85
N GLY A 167 34.64 -5.18 15.79
CA GLY A 167 34.68 -3.76 16.09
C GLY A 167 33.32 -3.19 16.46
N ALA A 168 33.27 -2.50 17.60
CA ALA A 168 32.07 -1.87 18.12
C ALA A 168 31.37 -0.95 17.10
N LEU A 169 32.12 -0.24 16.25
CA LEU A 169 31.55 0.66 15.24
C LEU A 169 30.69 -0.06 14.20
N VAL A 170 31.06 -1.29 13.81
CA VAL A 170 30.29 -2.08 12.83
C VAL A 170 28.93 -2.42 13.40
N TYR A 171 28.90 -2.94 14.63
CA TYR A 171 27.68 -3.30 15.35
C TYR A 171 26.86 -2.05 15.71
N LEU A 172 27.50 -0.96 16.13
CA LEU A 172 26.85 0.34 16.35
C LEU A 172 26.13 0.82 15.10
N SER A 173 26.80 0.80 13.94
CA SER A 173 26.19 1.22 12.67
C SER A 173 25.04 0.30 12.24
N ALA A 174 25.17 -1.01 12.45
CA ALA A 174 24.09 -1.95 12.16
C ALA A 174 22.87 -1.72 13.07
N GLY A 175 23.11 -1.47 14.35
CA GLY A 175 22.07 -1.12 15.32
C GLY A 175 21.38 0.17 14.95
N LEU A 176 22.15 1.21 14.61
CA LEU A 176 21.64 2.49 14.13
C LEU A 176 20.69 2.30 12.95
N ALA A 177 21.07 1.49 11.96
CA ALA A 177 20.23 1.21 10.80
C ALA A 177 18.95 0.42 11.16
N LEU A 178 19.01 -0.52 12.10
CA LEU A 178 17.82 -1.22 12.60
C LEU A 178 16.88 -0.27 13.39
N GLY A 179 17.42 0.65 14.18
CA GLY A 179 16.63 1.68 14.86
C GLY A 179 16.00 2.69 13.89
N LEU A 180 16.72 3.09 12.84
CA LEU A 180 16.18 3.92 11.77
C LEU A 180 15.10 3.19 10.97
N SER A 181 15.29 1.89 10.71
CA SER A 181 14.25 1.03 10.12
C SER A 181 12.98 1.05 10.97
N ALA A 182 13.11 0.92 12.30
CA ALA A 182 11.96 0.98 13.21
C ALA A 182 11.29 2.36 13.21
N SER A 183 12.08 3.43 13.08
CA SER A 183 11.58 4.80 12.95
C SER A 183 10.90 5.10 11.61
N ALA A 184 11.09 4.25 10.59
CA ALA A 184 10.32 4.28 9.34
C ALA A 184 9.08 3.36 9.42
N ASN A 185 9.27 2.12 9.86
CA ASN A 185 8.20 1.16 10.13
C ASN A 185 8.66 0.09 11.14
N VAL A 186 8.01 0.05 12.31
CA VAL A 186 8.37 -0.85 13.42
C VAL A 186 8.22 -2.32 13.07
N VAL A 187 7.18 -2.69 12.31
CA VAL A 187 6.90 -4.09 11.95
C VAL A 187 7.97 -4.62 11.01
N CYS A 188 8.38 -3.81 10.03
CA CYS A 188 9.50 -4.11 9.14
C CYS A 188 10.79 -4.39 9.93
N ALA A 189 11.14 -3.48 10.85
CA ALA A 189 12.35 -3.63 11.66
C ALA A 189 12.28 -4.84 12.59
N PHE A 190 11.12 -5.12 13.18
CA PHE A 190 10.92 -6.29 14.03
C PHE A 190 11.10 -7.60 13.25
N GLY A 191 10.49 -7.73 12.06
CA GLY A 191 10.63 -8.93 11.23
C GLY A 191 12.08 -9.20 10.82
N ILE A 192 12.83 -8.15 10.46
CA ILE A 192 14.26 -8.24 10.14
C ILE A 192 15.07 -8.60 11.39
N GLY A 193 14.81 -7.93 12.52
CA GLY A 193 15.47 -8.19 13.79
C GLY A 193 15.27 -9.64 14.27
N LEU A 194 14.04 -10.15 14.17
CA LEU A 194 13.68 -11.54 14.48
C LEU A 194 14.49 -12.53 13.63
N ALA A 195 14.62 -12.26 12.33
CA ALA A 195 15.40 -13.10 11.42
C ALA A 195 16.92 -13.07 11.71
N LEU A 196 17.44 -12.03 12.38
CA LEU A 196 18.83 -11.96 12.81
C LEU A 196 19.11 -12.75 14.10
N VAL A 197 18.10 -13.03 14.94
CA VAL A 197 18.28 -13.64 16.27
C VAL A 197 19.06 -14.95 16.24
N PRO A 198 18.76 -15.94 15.37
CA PRO A 198 19.50 -17.20 15.37
C PRO A 198 21.00 -17.00 15.10
N SER A 199 21.33 -16.09 14.18
CA SER A 199 22.71 -15.84 13.75
C SER A 199 23.48 -15.02 14.78
N LEU A 200 22.86 -14.01 15.38
CA LEU A 200 23.44 -13.26 16.48
C LEU A 200 23.67 -14.16 17.71
N THR A 201 22.72 -15.04 18.01
CA THR A 201 22.82 -16.01 19.10
C THR A 201 23.96 -16.98 18.84
N ALA A 202 24.01 -17.59 17.65
CA ALA A 202 25.10 -18.49 17.26
C ALA A 202 26.47 -17.80 17.31
N ALA A 203 26.57 -16.56 16.83
CA ALA A 203 27.81 -15.77 16.87
C ALA A 203 28.25 -15.46 18.30
N THR A 204 27.31 -15.18 19.20
CA THR A 204 27.58 -14.92 20.62
C THR A 204 28.02 -16.20 21.34
N LEU A 205 27.32 -17.33 21.11
CA LEU A 205 27.66 -18.64 21.67
C LEU A 205 29.03 -19.13 21.19
N ARG A 206 29.37 -18.88 19.92
CA ARG A 206 30.70 -19.18 19.34
C ARG A 206 31.77 -18.18 19.75
N ARG A 207 31.45 -17.16 20.56
CA ARG A 207 32.34 -16.07 20.98
C ARG A 207 32.99 -15.31 19.81
N THR A 208 32.34 -15.30 18.65
CA THR A 208 32.76 -14.48 17.50
C THR A 208 32.24 -13.05 17.63
N THR A 209 31.13 -12.86 18.34
CA THR A 209 30.60 -11.56 18.77
C THR A 209 30.76 -11.41 20.30
N SER A 210 31.36 -10.30 20.74
CA SER A 210 31.59 -9.97 22.16
C SER A 210 30.40 -9.22 22.78
N LEU A 211 30.29 -9.21 24.11
CA LEU A 211 29.27 -8.42 24.82
C LEU A 211 29.38 -6.92 24.54
N ARG A 212 30.59 -6.41 24.31
CA ARG A 212 30.80 -5.00 23.92
C ARG A 212 30.18 -4.71 22.55
N GLU A 213 30.26 -5.66 21.61
CA GLU A 213 29.66 -5.53 20.28
C GLU A 213 28.14 -5.66 20.34
N VAL A 214 27.60 -6.56 21.18
CA VAL A 214 26.15 -6.61 21.45
C VAL A 214 25.67 -5.31 22.09
N GLY A 215 26.41 -4.78 23.08
CA GLY A 215 26.13 -3.48 23.69
C GLY A 215 26.18 -2.33 22.69
N ALA A 216 27.13 -2.36 21.75
CA ALA A 216 27.20 -1.39 20.66
C ALA A 216 26.02 -1.52 19.69
N LEU A 217 25.59 -2.74 19.36
CA LEU A 217 24.39 -3.00 18.56
C LEU A 217 23.14 -2.41 19.21
N ILE A 218 22.94 -2.66 20.51
CA ILE A 218 21.81 -2.12 21.29
C ILE A 218 21.90 -0.59 21.35
N GLY A 219 23.06 -0.04 21.69
CA GLY A 219 23.29 1.41 21.73
C GLY A 219 23.01 2.08 20.38
N GLY A 220 23.43 1.44 19.29
CA GLY A 220 23.11 1.87 17.94
C GLY A 220 21.60 1.88 17.69
N GLY A 221 20.91 0.80 18.06
CA GLY A 221 19.45 0.70 17.97
C GLY A 221 18.74 1.85 18.68
N ILE A 222 19.15 2.15 19.92
CA ILE A 222 18.60 3.27 20.69
C ILE A 222 18.87 4.61 20.00
N LEU A 223 20.07 4.82 19.46
CA LEU A 223 20.39 6.02 18.68
C LEU A 223 19.54 6.11 17.40
N GLY A 224 19.28 4.99 16.73
CA GLY A 224 18.44 4.95 15.53
C GLY A 224 16.97 5.19 15.82
N LEU A 225 16.52 4.98 17.05
CA LEU A 225 15.17 5.31 17.53
C LEU A 225 15.02 6.78 17.93
N THR A 226 16.08 7.58 17.93
CA THR A 226 15.99 9.01 18.27
C THR A 226 15.01 9.82 17.42
N PRO A 227 14.69 9.49 16.15
CA PRO A 227 13.60 10.16 15.42
C PRO A 227 12.26 10.07 16.16
N TYR A 228 12.00 9.06 17.00
CA TYR A 228 10.77 9.02 17.81
C TYR A 228 10.63 10.16 18.81
N SER A 229 11.71 10.85 19.18
CA SER A 229 11.64 12.08 19.97
C SER A 229 10.76 13.15 19.29
N TYR A 230 10.68 13.11 17.95
CA TYR A 230 9.81 13.98 17.16
C TYR A 230 8.33 13.83 17.52
N VAL A 231 7.85 12.62 17.82
CA VAL A 231 6.45 12.38 18.23
C VAL A 231 6.08 13.26 19.42
N PHE A 232 6.97 13.37 20.40
CA PHE A 232 6.75 14.21 21.58
C PHE A 232 6.96 15.70 21.29
N ALA A 233 7.90 16.04 20.41
CA ALA A 233 8.16 17.42 20.02
C ALA A 233 6.98 18.06 19.27
N VAL A 234 6.27 17.26 18.46
CA VAL A 234 5.17 17.72 17.60
C VAL A 234 3.79 17.59 18.24
N ALA A 235 3.64 16.75 19.27
CA ALA A 235 2.34 16.35 19.85
C ALA A 235 1.41 17.50 20.27
N ARG A 236 1.96 18.67 20.61
CA ARG A 236 1.20 19.86 21.07
C ARG A 236 0.93 20.88 19.97
N ARG A 237 1.42 20.68 18.74
CA ARG A 237 1.14 21.58 17.63
C ARG A 237 -0.34 21.55 17.28
N GLU A 238 -0.85 22.71 16.89
CA GLU A 238 -2.26 22.89 16.54
C GLU A 238 -2.47 23.32 15.10
N ASP A 239 -1.41 23.77 14.45
CA ASP A 239 -1.36 24.30 13.09
C ASP A 239 -1.19 23.20 12.02
N VAL A 240 -1.11 21.94 12.43
CA VAL A 240 -0.86 20.77 11.57
C VAL A 240 -1.66 19.55 12.04
N VAL A 241 -1.78 18.55 11.17
CA VAL A 241 -2.42 17.28 11.51
C VAL A 241 -1.52 16.46 12.44
N ILE A 242 -2.04 16.15 13.63
CA ILE A 242 -1.39 15.31 14.65
C ILE A 242 -2.32 14.15 15.01
N TRP A 243 -2.11 13.00 14.40
CA TRP A 243 -2.89 11.80 14.71
C TRP A 243 -2.69 11.38 16.17
N GLY A 244 -3.79 11.10 16.87
CA GLY A 244 -3.76 10.62 18.26
C GLY A 244 -3.52 11.69 19.31
N ALA A 245 -2.91 12.83 18.95
CA ALA A 245 -2.47 13.88 19.87
C ALA A 245 -1.82 13.34 21.17
N PRO A 246 -0.66 12.64 21.08
CA PRO A 246 -0.03 11.95 22.21
C PRO A 246 0.62 12.93 23.21
N THR A 247 -0.20 13.65 23.97
CA THR A 247 0.23 14.74 24.89
C THR A 247 0.31 14.33 26.36
N ASP A 248 -0.26 13.18 26.73
CA ASP A 248 -0.31 12.63 28.09
C ASP A 248 -0.10 11.11 28.11
N ALA A 249 0.04 10.51 29.29
CA ALA A 249 0.35 9.08 29.41
C ALA A 249 -0.69 8.16 28.75
N ALA A 250 -1.97 8.53 28.76
CA ALA A 250 -3.04 7.71 28.19
C ALA A 250 -3.00 7.76 26.66
N SER A 251 -2.93 8.95 26.08
CA SER A 251 -2.82 9.18 24.63
C SER A 251 -1.50 8.63 24.06
N ILE A 252 -0.39 8.77 24.78
CA ILE A 252 0.91 8.17 24.42
C ILE A 252 0.79 6.64 24.38
N ARG A 253 0.21 6.02 25.42
CA ARG A 253 -0.01 4.56 25.43
C ARG A 253 -0.90 4.14 24.27
N HIS A 254 -2.03 4.82 24.06
CA HIS A 254 -2.97 4.53 22.99
C HIS A 254 -2.31 4.56 21.61
N TYR A 255 -1.50 5.59 21.36
CA TYR A 255 -0.71 5.76 20.14
C TYR A 255 0.31 4.62 19.99
N PHE A 256 1.19 4.41 20.99
CA PHE A 256 2.26 3.41 20.89
C PHE A 256 1.80 1.94 21.00
N THR A 257 0.53 1.68 21.34
CA THR A 257 -0.07 0.35 21.23
C THR A 257 -0.85 0.13 19.94
N ALA A 258 -0.90 1.14 19.04
CA ALA A 258 -1.72 1.12 17.84
C ALA A 258 -3.18 0.70 18.15
N ALA A 259 -3.73 1.22 19.26
CA ALA A 259 -5.02 0.78 19.78
C ALA A 259 -6.16 1.00 18.77
N ASP A 260 -6.07 2.05 17.94
CA ASP A 260 -7.00 2.35 16.84
C ASP A 260 -7.14 1.19 15.82
N PHE A 261 -6.13 0.31 15.71
CA PHE A 261 -6.10 -0.80 14.76
C PHE A 261 -6.44 -2.17 15.39
N THR A 262 -6.62 -2.24 16.71
CA THR A 262 -6.91 -3.51 17.41
C THR A 262 -8.19 -4.19 16.92
N PRO A 263 -9.31 -3.48 16.66
CA PRO A 263 -10.54 -4.09 16.15
C PRO A 263 -10.42 -4.65 14.72
N LYS A 264 -9.34 -4.32 13.99
CA LYS A 264 -9.12 -4.74 12.59
C LYS A 264 -8.38 -6.07 12.47
N GLN A 265 -8.32 -6.90 13.52
CA GLN A 265 -7.61 -8.18 13.50
C GLN A 265 -8.58 -9.35 13.33
N VAL A 266 -8.08 -10.46 12.78
CA VAL A 266 -8.83 -11.72 12.68
C VAL A 266 -9.42 -12.15 14.02
N SER A 267 -10.62 -12.72 13.97
CA SER A 267 -11.37 -13.16 15.13
C SER A 267 -11.06 -14.60 15.54
N SER A 268 -10.48 -15.40 14.64
CA SER A 268 -10.19 -16.82 14.86
C SER A 268 -8.92 -17.31 14.15
N PHE A 269 -8.41 -18.45 14.62
CA PHE A 269 -7.29 -19.15 14.00
C PHE A 269 -7.64 -19.73 12.62
N ALA A 270 -8.89 -20.18 12.43
CA ALA A 270 -9.36 -20.68 11.13
C ALA A 270 -9.32 -19.57 10.07
N GLU A 271 -9.87 -18.39 10.40
CA GLU A 271 -9.83 -17.20 9.54
C GLU A 271 -8.40 -16.80 9.16
N TRP A 272 -7.46 -16.86 10.11
CA TRP A 272 -6.05 -16.63 9.81
C TRP A 272 -5.48 -17.65 8.80
N TRP A 273 -5.83 -18.94 8.95
CA TRP A 273 -5.36 -20.00 8.04
C TRP A 273 -5.94 -19.85 6.64
N ASP A 274 -7.18 -19.41 6.54
CA ASP A 274 -7.83 -19.07 5.26
C ASP A 274 -7.03 -17.96 4.57
N HIS A 275 -6.74 -16.85 5.26
CA HIS A 275 -5.93 -15.75 4.73
C HIS A 275 -4.53 -16.21 4.29
N VAL A 276 -3.89 -17.13 5.02
CA VAL A 276 -2.61 -17.72 4.59
C VAL A 276 -2.77 -18.55 3.32
N GLY A 277 -3.84 -19.34 3.21
CA GLY A 277 -4.20 -20.08 1.99
C GLY A 277 -4.39 -19.16 0.80
N ASP A 278 -5.01 -18.01 1.01
CA ASP A 278 -5.24 -17.00 -0.02
C ASP A 278 -3.96 -16.28 -0.44
N LEU A 279 -3.10 -15.89 0.51
CA LEU A 279 -1.76 -15.38 0.21
C LEU A 279 -0.94 -16.39 -0.58
N PHE A 280 -1.04 -17.67 -0.24
CA PHE A 280 -0.36 -18.73 -0.97
C PHE A 280 -0.88 -18.85 -2.39
N SER A 281 -2.21 -18.91 -2.58
CA SER A 281 -2.82 -18.94 -3.91
C SER A 281 -2.46 -17.71 -4.74
N TRP A 282 -2.60 -16.51 -4.19
CA TRP A 282 -2.19 -15.26 -4.82
C TRP A 282 -0.70 -15.27 -5.22
N SER A 283 0.16 -15.85 -4.37
CA SER A 283 1.60 -15.91 -4.63
C SER A 283 1.98 -16.80 -5.82
N LEU A 284 1.19 -17.84 -6.09
CA LEU A 284 1.37 -18.71 -7.26
C LEU A 284 1.09 -17.94 -8.56
N HIS A 285 0.03 -17.12 -8.56
CA HIS A 285 -0.43 -16.39 -9.74
C HIS A 285 0.42 -15.15 -10.06
N ASN A 286 0.97 -14.48 -9.05
CA ASN A 286 1.69 -13.21 -9.21
C ASN A 286 3.22 -13.36 -9.20
N GLY A 287 3.72 -14.60 -9.31
CA GLY A 287 5.16 -14.90 -9.37
C GLY A 287 5.90 -14.79 -8.03
N PHE A 288 5.24 -14.34 -6.95
CA PHE A 288 5.88 -14.23 -5.63
C PHE A 288 6.39 -15.58 -5.12
N PHE A 289 5.63 -16.67 -5.32
CA PHE A 289 6.06 -18.02 -4.94
C PHE A 289 7.31 -18.46 -5.72
N ALA A 290 7.33 -18.24 -7.03
CA ALA A 290 8.46 -18.56 -7.89
C ALA A 290 9.72 -17.78 -7.47
N LEU A 291 9.57 -16.49 -7.13
CA LEU A 291 10.65 -15.67 -6.58
C LEU A 291 11.21 -16.26 -5.29
N MET A 292 10.35 -16.64 -4.33
CA MET A 292 10.77 -17.24 -3.06
C MET A 292 11.52 -18.55 -3.30
N LEU A 293 11.01 -19.42 -4.17
CA LEU A 293 11.61 -20.70 -4.50
C LEU A 293 12.98 -20.55 -5.16
N LEU A 294 13.09 -19.70 -6.19
CA LEU A 294 14.36 -19.43 -6.88
C LEU A 294 15.38 -18.78 -5.93
N GLY A 295 14.93 -17.86 -5.06
CA GLY A 295 15.75 -17.27 -4.02
C GLY A 295 16.30 -18.33 -3.06
N LEU A 296 15.44 -19.23 -2.58
CA LEU A 296 15.82 -20.34 -1.72
C LEU A 296 16.83 -21.26 -2.41
N VAL A 297 16.56 -21.71 -3.64
CA VAL A 297 17.48 -22.54 -4.44
C VAL A 297 18.84 -21.87 -4.59
N GLY A 298 18.87 -20.55 -4.81
CA GLY A 298 20.09 -19.77 -4.84
C GLY A 298 20.88 -19.83 -3.55
N PHE A 299 20.25 -19.64 -2.39
CA PHE A 299 20.92 -19.80 -1.09
C PHE A 299 21.39 -21.24 -0.82
N LEU A 300 20.60 -22.24 -1.21
CA LEU A 300 20.92 -23.67 -1.05
C LEU A 300 22.07 -24.13 -1.96
N SER A 301 22.37 -23.39 -3.03
CA SER A 301 23.46 -23.72 -3.97
C SER A 301 24.87 -23.57 -3.36
N PHE A 302 25.01 -22.89 -2.22
CA PHE A 302 26.31 -22.58 -1.59
C PHE A 302 26.44 -23.23 -0.19
N ARG A 303 27.30 -24.25 -0.06
CA ARG A 303 27.29 -25.24 1.07
C ARG A 303 27.59 -24.72 2.48
N ARG A 304 28.35 -23.63 2.66
CA ARG A 304 28.76 -23.13 3.99
C ARG A 304 28.02 -21.88 4.49
N PRO A 305 27.55 -20.95 3.64
CA PRO A 305 26.65 -19.87 4.05
C PRO A 305 25.14 -20.20 3.95
N MET A 306 24.78 -21.38 3.43
CA MET A 306 23.40 -21.84 3.19
C MET A 306 22.41 -21.53 4.32
N LEU A 307 22.81 -21.84 5.56
CA LEU A 307 21.92 -21.71 6.72
C LEU A 307 21.60 -20.25 7.04
N PHE A 308 22.51 -19.29 6.78
CA PHE A 308 22.24 -17.88 7.05
C PHE A 308 21.18 -17.34 6.10
N GLY A 309 21.46 -17.37 4.79
CA GLY A 309 20.54 -16.81 3.79
C GLY A 309 19.18 -17.52 3.75
N ALA A 310 19.18 -18.86 3.80
CA ALA A 310 17.94 -19.63 3.76
C ALA A 310 17.10 -19.48 5.04
N SER A 311 17.72 -19.47 6.24
CA SER A 311 16.95 -19.24 7.48
C SER A 311 16.46 -17.81 7.58
N PHE A 312 17.25 -16.82 7.14
CA PHE A 312 16.84 -15.42 7.12
C PHE A 312 15.65 -15.22 6.19
N LEU A 313 15.68 -15.80 4.98
CA LEU A 313 14.56 -15.82 4.05
C LEU A 313 13.33 -16.51 4.67
N GLY A 314 13.51 -17.70 5.25
CA GLY A 314 12.41 -18.46 5.86
C GLY A 314 11.73 -17.73 7.02
N ILE A 315 12.50 -17.12 7.93
CA ILE A 315 11.97 -16.41 9.09
C ILE A 315 11.28 -15.11 8.67
N THR A 316 11.90 -14.33 7.75
CA THR A 316 11.25 -13.11 7.24
C THR A 316 9.96 -13.44 6.50
N LEU A 317 9.96 -14.45 5.62
CA LEU A 317 8.76 -14.89 4.91
C LEU A 317 7.67 -15.34 5.88
N ALA A 318 8.00 -16.21 6.84
CA ALA A 318 7.04 -16.70 7.82
C ALA A 318 6.45 -15.55 8.66
N PHE A 319 7.27 -14.61 9.12
CA PHE A 319 6.82 -13.47 9.91
C PHE A 319 5.87 -12.56 9.12
N PHE A 320 6.26 -12.12 7.92
CA PHE A 320 5.45 -11.16 7.15
C PHE A 320 4.17 -11.77 6.60
N VAL A 321 4.19 -13.04 6.18
CA VAL A 321 2.96 -13.77 5.83
C VAL A 321 2.03 -13.86 7.05
N SER A 322 2.57 -14.23 8.21
CA SER A 322 1.78 -14.32 9.45
C SER A 322 1.20 -12.98 9.88
N PHE A 323 1.97 -11.90 9.73
CA PHE A 323 1.55 -10.54 10.07
C PHE A 323 0.44 -10.05 9.14
N VAL A 324 0.58 -10.24 7.83
CA VAL A 324 -0.43 -9.84 6.84
C VAL A 324 -1.72 -10.64 7.04
N ALA A 325 -1.63 -11.96 7.23
CA ALA A 325 -2.79 -12.83 7.46
C ALA A 325 -3.56 -12.53 8.75
N ARG A 326 -2.96 -11.80 9.70
CA ARG A 326 -3.62 -11.35 10.94
C ARG A 326 -4.59 -10.19 10.72
N ASN A 327 -4.53 -9.50 9.59
CA ASN A 327 -5.46 -8.43 9.29
C ASN A 327 -6.87 -9.02 9.08
N GLY A 328 -7.91 -8.43 9.68
CA GLY A 328 -9.31 -8.85 9.52
C GLY A 328 -9.98 -8.21 8.30
N VAL A 329 -9.44 -7.08 7.81
CA VAL A 329 -9.80 -6.45 6.53
C VAL A 329 -8.86 -6.97 5.45
N PHE A 330 -8.74 -8.29 5.38
CA PHE A 330 -7.75 -8.95 4.54
C PHE A 330 -8.25 -9.09 3.11
N ALA A 331 -7.44 -8.60 2.18
CA ALA A 331 -7.55 -8.96 0.78
C ALA A 331 -6.14 -8.98 0.19
N THR A 332 -5.86 -9.95 -0.68
CA THR A 332 -4.52 -10.12 -1.25
C THR A 332 -4.06 -8.94 -2.12
N ASP A 333 -4.90 -7.93 -2.41
CA ASP A 333 -4.63 -6.80 -3.34
C ASP A 333 -3.97 -5.67 -2.65
N VAL A 334 -4.26 -5.56 -1.35
CA VAL A 334 -3.99 -4.36 -0.61
C VAL A 334 -2.53 -4.03 -0.84
N LEU A 335 -2.31 -2.93 -1.55
CA LEU A 335 -1.01 -2.63 -2.12
C LEU A 335 0.04 -2.49 -1.01
N ASP A 336 -0.40 -2.07 0.18
CA ASP A 336 0.43 -1.88 1.36
C ASP A 336 0.93 -3.22 1.94
N TYR A 337 0.22 -4.34 1.70
CA TYR A 337 0.73 -5.68 2.04
C TYR A 337 1.99 -6.02 1.25
N LEU A 338 2.12 -5.53 0.02
CA LEU A 338 3.34 -5.69 -0.78
C LEU A 338 4.54 -4.96 -0.15
N GLY A 339 4.30 -3.86 0.57
CA GLY A 339 5.32 -3.18 1.37
C GLY A 339 5.95 -4.09 2.44
N TYR A 340 5.14 -4.90 3.13
CA TYR A 340 5.62 -5.90 4.09
C TYR A 340 6.31 -7.08 3.39
N LEU A 341 5.72 -7.58 2.29
CA LEU A 341 6.27 -8.70 1.51
C LEU A 341 7.54 -8.32 0.71
N ALA A 342 7.83 -7.03 0.54
CA ALA A 342 9.03 -6.55 -0.13
C ALA A 342 10.32 -6.96 0.60
N ILE A 343 10.28 -7.13 1.93
CA ILE A 343 11.45 -7.56 2.71
C ILE A 343 11.90 -8.97 2.32
N PRO A 344 11.07 -10.02 2.44
CA PRO A 344 11.45 -11.35 1.97
C PRO A 344 11.70 -11.37 0.45
N ALA A 345 11.01 -10.53 -0.35
CA ALA A 345 11.29 -10.40 -1.78
C ALA A 345 12.71 -9.89 -2.08
N TRP A 346 13.21 -8.87 -1.38
CA TRP A 346 14.58 -8.37 -1.55
C TRP A 346 15.62 -9.41 -1.10
N VAL A 347 15.33 -10.17 -0.05
CA VAL A 347 16.18 -11.29 0.39
C VAL A 347 16.20 -12.39 -0.68
N ALA A 348 15.04 -12.76 -1.21
CA ALA A 348 14.95 -13.73 -2.29
C ALA A 348 15.65 -13.25 -3.56
N ALA A 349 15.57 -11.96 -3.89
CA ALA A 349 16.29 -11.36 -5.03
C ALA A 349 17.81 -11.56 -4.91
N ALA A 350 18.38 -11.40 -3.71
CA ALA A 350 19.79 -11.74 -3.46
C ALA A 350 20.09 -13.22 -3.72
N GLY A 351 19.18 -14.12 -3.32
CA GLY A 351 19.24 -15.54 -3.64
C GLY A 351 19.16 -15.83 -5.15
N VAL A 352 18.25 -15.21 -5.89
CA VAL A 352 18.16 -15.36 -7.34
C VAL A 352 19.44 -14.90 -8.02
N GLY A 353 20.02 -13.79 -7.57
CA GLY A 353 21.34 -13.32 -8.01
C GLY A 353 22.41 -14.40 -7.81
N LEU A 354 22.48 -15.00 -6.61
CA LEU A 354 23.39 -16.10 -6.30
C LEU A 354 23.17 -17.31 -7.22
N PHE A 355 21.92 -17.66 -7.52
CA PHE A 355 21.60 -18.77 -8.40
C PHE A 355 22.12 -18.55 -9.83
N VAL A 356 21.91 -17.36 -10.39
CA VAL A 356 22.42 -17.01 -11.73
C VAL A 356 23.95 -16.99 -11.74
N ALA A 357 24.58 -16.41 -10.71
CA ALA A 357 26.04 -16.38 -10.58
C ALA A 357 26.65 -17.79 -10.50
N HIS A 358 26.00 -18.71 -9.78
CA HIS A 358 26.42 -20.11 -9.69
C HIS A 358 26.36 -20.83 -11.04
N LEU A 359 25.31 -20.59 -11.84
CA LEU A 359 25.19 -21.18 -13.18
C LEU A 359 26.21 -20.60 -14.16
N ALA A 360 26.44 -19.29 -14.10
CA ALA A 360 27.41 -18.58 -14.93
C ALA A 360 28.85 -19.06 -14.72
N ASP A 361 29.22 -19.37 -13.48
CA ASP A 361 30.54 -19.88 -13.11
C ASP A 361 30.85 -21.25 -13.70
N ARG A 362 29.82 -22.08 -13.92
CA ARG A 362 29.98 -23.35 -14.63
C ARG A 362 30.23 -23.13 -16.12
N LYS A 363 29.37 -22.35 -16.77
CA LYS A 363 29.48 -21.94 -18.17
C LYS A 363 28.73 -20.62 -18.38
N LEU A 364 29.36 -19.67 -19.08
CA LEU A 364 28.77 -18.38 -19.41
C LEU A 364 27.39 -18.49 -20.08
N LEU A 365 27.20 -19.47 -20.97
CA LEU A 365 25.92 -19.72 -21.65
C LEU A 365 24.80 -20.07 -20.66
N PHE A 366 25.09 -20.78 -19.57
CA PHE A 366 24.10 -21.10 -18.54
C PHE A 366 23.73 -19.87 -17.72
N GLY A 367 24.70 -18.99 -17.42
CA GLY A 367 24.45 -17.68 -16.82
C GLY A 367 23.54 -16.80 -17.68
N ALA A 368 23.87 -16.68 -18.97
CA ALA A 368 23.08 -15.93 -19.94
C ALA A 368 21.66 -16.51 -20.09
N GLY A 369 21.54 -17.84 -20.21
CA GLY A 369 20.25 -18.52 -20.29
C GLY A 369 19.39 -18.29 -19.03
N ALA A 370 19.99 -18.41 -17.84
CA ALA A 370 19.30 -18.16 -16.58
C ALA A 370 18.86 -16.71 -16.42
N MET A 371 19.72 -15.75 -16.78
CA MET A 371 19.35 -14.33 -16.79
C MET A 371 18.20 -14.06 -17.77
N SER A 372 18.24 -14.64 -18.98
CA SER A 372 17.14 -14.52 -19.95
C SER A 372 15.83 -15.07 -19.41
N LEU A 373 15.87 -16.18 -18.65
CA LEU A 373 14.68 -16.72 -17.98
C LEU A 373 14.18 -15.81 -16.86
N VAL A 374 15.08 -15.17 -16.09
CA VAL A 374 14.70 -14.17 -15.08
C VAL A 374 14.07 -12.95 -15.75
N VAL A 375 14.65 -12.45 -16.84
CA VAL A 375 14.06 -11.35 -17.63
C VAL A 375 12.69 -11.75 -18.16
N LEU A 376 12.56 -12.94 -18.74
CA LEU A 376 11.28 -13.45 -19.22
C LEU A 376 10.26 -13.52 -18.08
N PHE A 377 10.63 -14.11 -16.94
CA PHE A 377 9.79 -14.19 -15.75
C PHE A 377 9.29 -12.82 -15.30
N VAL A 378 10.17 -11.83 -15.21
CA VAL A 378 9.82 -10.45 -14.85
C VAL A 378 8.88 -9.82 -15.89
N VAL A 379 9.17 -10.02 -17.19
CA VAL A 379 8.37 -9.46 -18.30
C VAL A 379 6.96 -10.05 -18.37
N VAL A 380 6.79 -11.35 -18.09
CA VAL A 380 5.49 -12.03 -18.14
C VAL A 380 4.67 -11.90 -16.86
N THR A 381 5.30 -11.58 -15.73
CA THR A 381 4.59 -11.41 -14.45
C THR A 381 3.67 -10.20 -14.52
N ALA A 382 2.37 -10.42 -14.36
CA ALA A 382 1.37 -9.36 -14.40
C ALA A 382 1.40 -8.50 -13.11
N PRO A 383 1.12 -7.19 -13.20
CA PRO A 383 1.02 -6.38 -14.42
C PRO A 383 2.37 -6.28 -15.17
N ARG A 384 2.44 -6.38 -16.49
CA ARG A 384 3.76 -6.45 -17.18
C ARG A 384 4.60 -5.18 -16.94
N PRO A 385 5.94 -5.26 -16.75
CA PRO A 385 6.78 -4.11 -16.36
C PRO A 385 6.69 -2.89 -17.29
N LEU A 386 6.54 -3.10 -18.61
CA LEU A 386 6.42 -2.01 -19.59
C LEU A 386 5.01 -1.41 -19.67
N GLY A 387 4.00 -2.17 -19.23
CA GLY A 387 2.63 -1.70 -19.09
C GLY A 387 2.29 -1.28 -17.66
N ARG A 388 3.27 -1.27 -16.75
CA ARG A 388 3.07 -0.97 -15.33
C ARG A 388 3.70 0.38 -14.99
N THR A 389 2.88 1.40 -14.89
CA THR A 389 3.30 2.78 -14.68
C THR A 389 2.24 3.60 -13.96
N ARG A 390 2.66 4.34 -12.93
CA ARG A 390 1.81 5.23 -12.15
C ARG A 390 1.90 6.69 -12.58
N HIS A 391 2.65 7.00 -13.64
CA HIS A 391 2.85 8.39 -14.05
C HIS A 391 1.54 9.11 -14.45
N LEU A 392 0.48 8.34 -14.72
CA LEU A 392 -0.86 8.83 -15.04
C LEU A 392 -1.81 8.77 -13.82
N ASP A 393 -1.37 8.31 -12.66
CA ASP A 393 -2.21 8.13 -11.47
C ASP A 393 -2.55 9.49 -10.84
N THR A 394 -3.65 10.08 -11.29
CA THR A 394 -4.16 11.35 -10.75
C THR A 394 -5.60 11.23 -10.25
N TYR A 395 -6.24 10.08 -10.47
CA TYR A 395 -7.65 9.88 -10.15
C TYR A 395 -7.94 10.05 -8.66
N THR A 396 -7.09 9.55 -7.76
CA THR A 396 -7.30 9.67 -6.31
C THR A 396 -7.40 11.13 -5.85
N GLU A 397 -6.47 11.98 -6.27
CA GLU A 397 -6.50 13.41 -5.97
C GLU A 397 -7.69 14.10 -6.66
N ALA A 398 -7.89 13.80 -7.95
CA ALA A 398 -8.89 14.49 -8.75
C ALA A 398 -10.32 14.15 -8.33
N LEU A 399 -10.60 12.90 -7.96
CA LEU A 399 -11.87 12.46 -7.39
C LEU A 399 -12.27 13.30 -6.17
N ALA A 400 -11.34 13.43 -5.22
CA ALA A 400 -11.54 14.24 -4.01
C ALA A 400 -11.71 15.73 -4.35
N TYR A 401 -10.91 16.25 -5.28
CA TYR A 401 -11.00 17.64 -5.71
C TYR A 401 -12.35 17.97 -6.33
N GLN A 402 -12.86 17.12 -7.22
CA GLN A 402 -14.14 17.36 -7.88
C GLN A 402 -15.31 17.20 -6.91
N ALA A 403 -15.27 16.22 -5.99
CA ALA A 403 -16.29 16.09 -4.95
C ALA A 403 -16.33 17.33 -4.04
N LEU A 404 -15.17 17.82 -3.58
CA LEU A 404 -15.09 19.07 -2.81
C LEU A 404 -15.62 20.27 -3.61
N ARG A 405 -15.28 20.38 -4.90
CA ARG A 405 -15.73 21.47 -5.76
C ARG A 405 -17.23 21.46 -6.00
N ALA A 406 -17.83 20.28 -6.17
CA ALA A 406 -19.26 20.11 -6.38
C ALA A 406 -20.10 20.25 -5.10
N ALA A 407 -19.49 20.02 -3.93
CA ALA A 407 -20.19 20.12 -2.65
C ALA A 407 -20.84 21.50 -2.45
N PRO A 408 -22.08 21.57 -1.91
CA PRO A 408 -22.72 22.83 -1.60
C PRO A 408 -21.87 23.74 -0.68
N ARG A 409 -22.13 25.04 -0.71
CA ARG A 409 -21.42 25.99 0.17
C ARG A 409 -21.68 25.63 1.64
N ASN A 410 -20.61 25.61 2.45
CA ASN A 410 -20.65 25.24 3.87
C ASN A 410 -21.20 23.82 4.14
N ALA A 411 -21.10 22.90 3.19
CA ALA A 411 -21.60 21.54 3.38
C ALA A 411 -20.81 20.75 4.45
N VAL A 412 -21.40 19.66 4.93
CA VAL A 412 -20.77 18.60 5.72
C VAL A 412 -20.72 17.34 4.85
N LEU A 413 -19.52 16.81 4.61
CA LEU A 413 -19.32 15.54 3.89
C LEU A 413 -18.96 14.44 4.88
N VAL A 414 -19.77 13.39 4.99
CA VAL A 414 -19.46 12.24 5.85
C VAL A 414 -18.85 11.12 5.01
N LEU A 415 -17.56 10.84 5.25
CA LEU A 415 -16.73 9.92 4.47
C LEU A 415 -16.22 8.77 5.36
N GLU A 416 -16.22 7.53 4.87
CA GLU A 416 -15.80 6.32 5.59
C GLU A 416 -14.55 5.68 4.99
N GLN A 417 -14.38 5.67 3.66
CA GLN A 417 -13.28 4.96 3.00
C GLN A 417 -12.02 5.82 2.84
N ASP A 418 -10.84 5.18 2.93
CA ASP A 418 -9.53 5.87 2.92
C ASP A 418 -9.27 6.63 1.61
N HIS A 419 -9.75 6.11 0.48
CA HIS A 419 -9.62 6.76 -0.83
C HIS A 419 -10.49 8.02 -1.01
N TRP A 420 -11.37 8.31 -0.04
CA TRP A 420 -12.08 9.60 0.07
C TRP A 420 -11.46 10.47 1.16
N VAL A 421 -11.21 9.91 2.36
CA VAL A 421 -10.73 10.65 3.53
C VAL A 421 -9.32 11.22 3.31
N GLY A 422 -8.36 10.38 2.90
CA GLY A 422 -6.97 10.79 2.72
C GLY A 422 -6.80 11.95 1.74
N PRO A 423 -7.26 11.83 0.48
CA PRO A 423 -7.06 12.89 -0.51
C PRO A 423 -7.87 14.16 -0.21
N THR A 424 -9.08 14.06 0.36
CA THR A 424 -9.82 15.26 0.78
C THR A 424 -9.09 16.02 1.89
N TRP A 425 -8.55 15.32 2.88
CA TRP A 425 -7.68 15.93 3.90
C TRP A 425 -6.45 16.60 3.31
N TYR A 426 -5.71 15.92 2.42
CA TYR A 426 -4.55 16.52 1.77
C TYR A 426 -4.92 17.83 1.04
N LEU A 427 -6.01 17.82 0.26
CA LEU A 427 -6.48 18.99 -0.47
C LEU A 427 -6.89 20.16 0.45
N GLN A 428 -7.54 19.88 1.58
CA GLN A 428 -8.01 20.92 2.51
C GLN A 428 -6.92 21.45 3.45
N GLU A 429 -6.04 20.58 3.91
CA GLU A 429 -5.01 20.86 4.93
C GLU A 429 -3.71 21.39 4.33
N ARG A 430 -3.38 21.01 3.08
CA ARG A 430 -2.18 21.50 2.39
C ARG A 430 -2.46 22.50 1.28
N LEU A 431 -3.53 22.30 0.51
CA LEU A 431 -3.79 23.06 -0.72
C LEU A 431 -4.96 24.05 -0.61
N ASP A 432 -5.59 24.15 0.56
CA ASP A 432 -6.62 25.14 0.87
C ASP A 432 -7.86 25.08 -0.03
N VAL A 433 -8.13 23.92 -0.60
CA VAL A 433 -9.30 23.67 -1.44
C VAL A 433 -10.56 23.63 -0.58
N ARG A 434 -11.56 24.46 -0.90
CA ARG A 434 -12.91 24.42 -0.30
C ARG A 434 -12.90 24.30 1.23
N ARG A 435 -12.16 25.20 1.90
CA ARG A 435 -12.06 25.28 3.37
C ARG A 435 -13.41 25.52 4.08
N ASP A 436 -14.45 25.92 3.34
CA ASP A 436 -15.82 26.09 3.83
C ASP A 436 -16.55 24.76 4.09
N VAL A 437 -16.18 23.72 3.35
CA VAL A 437 -16.74 22.37 3.46
C VAL A 437 -16.10 21.63 4.63
N VAL A 438 -16.92 20.98 5.45
CA VAL A 438 -16.48 20.21 6.62
C VAL A 438 -16.41 18.74 6.23
N VAL A 439 -15.22 18.14 6.27
CA VAL A 439 -15.05 16.71 6.03
C VAL A 439 -15.08 15.95 7.34
N VAL A 440 -16.10 15.10 7.51
CA VAL A 440 -16.26 14.19 8.65
C VAL A 440 -15.73 12.81 8.29
N ALA A 441 -14.50 12.50 8.70
CA ALA A 441 -13.93 11.17 8.62
C ALA A 441 -14.60 10.24 9.65
N TYR A 442 -15.58 9.46 9.20
CA TYR A 442 -16.36 8.55 10.03
C TYR A 442 -15.44 7.63 10.83
N GLY A 443 -14.45 6.99 10.20
CA GLY A 443 -13.47 6.13 10.86
C GLY A 443 -12.82 6.74 12.11
N LEU A 444 -12.46 8.02 12.03
CA LEU A 444 -11.73 8.77 13.06
C LEU A 444 -12.63 9.48 14.06
N SER A 445 -13.94 9.54 13.79
CA SER A 445 -14.93 10.14 14.67
C SER A 445 -15.06 9.44 16.03
N ALA A 446 -14.47 8.25 16.21
CA ALA A 446 -14.34 7.61 17.52
C ALA A 446 -13.32 8.32 18.45
N SER A 447 -12.43 9.15 17.90
CA SER A 447 -11.29 9.70 18.62
C SER A 447 -11.48 11.18 18.99
N GLU A 448 -11.21 11.53 20.25
CA GLU A 448 -11.40 12.91 20.76
C GLU A 448 -10.43 13.92 20.14
N TRP A 449 -9.20 13.49 19.78
CA TRP A 449 -8.24 14.35 19.09
C TRP A 449 -8.76 14.83 17.74
N TYR A 450 -9.49 13.97 17.03
CA TYR A 450 -10.02 14.25 15.70
C TYR A 450 -11.09 15.35 15.76
N TRP A 451 -12.01 15.29 16.73
CA TRP A 451 -13.01 16.35 16.92
C TRP A 451 -12.39 17.67 17.33
N ARG A 452 -11.37 17.66 18.22
CA ARG A 452 -10.61 18.88 18.55
C ARG A 452 -9.97 19.49 17.30
N HIS A 453 -9.37 18.67 16.45
CA HIS A 453 -8.82 19.12 15.17
C HIS A 453 -9.89 19.75 14.26
N LEU A 454 -11.02 19.05 14.08
CA LEU A 454 -12.12 19.51 13.23
C LEU A 454 -12.71 20.85 13.68
N TYR A 455 -12.98 21.02 14.99
CA TYR A 455 -13.55 22.27 15.53
C TYR A 455 -12.58 23.44 15.48
N ARG A 456 -11.27 23.22 15.66
CA ARG A 456 -10.26 24.27 15.41
C ARG A 456 -10.29 24.74 13.97
N ARG A 457 -10.49 23.82 13.03
CA ARG A 457 -10.49 24.11 11.60
C ARG A 457 -11.77 24.80 11.13
N HIS A 458 -12.88 24.49 11.79
CA HIS A 458 -14.22 24.98 11.48
C HIS A 458 -14.88 25.55 12.74
N PRO A 459 -14.46 26.74 13.19
CA PRO A 459 -14.96 27.36 14.43
C PRO A 459 -16.44 27.77 14.37
N THR A 460 -17.07 27.67 13.20
CA THR A 460 -18.50 27.94 13.00
C THR A 460 -19.38 26.72 13.24
N LEU A 461 -18.82 25.56 13.60
CA LEU A 461 -19.59 24.36 13.93
C LEU A 461 -20.30 24.54 15.27
N HIS A 462 -21.55 24.09 15.35
CA HIS A 462 -22.31 24.04 16.59
C HIS A 462 -21.79 22.91 17.47
N ASP A 463 -21.70 23.17 18.78
CA ASP A 463 -21.25 22.18 19.76
C ASP A 463 -22.26 21.04 19.96
N PHE A 464 -21.76 19.87 20.35
CA PHE A 464 -22.59 18.70 20.67
C PHE A 464 -21.95 17.86 21.79
N GLU A 465 -22.73 16.95 22.37
CA GLU A 465 -22.23 16.05 23.42
C GLU A 465 -21.31 14.95 22.85
N LEU A 466 -19.99 15.18 22.95
CA LEU A 466 -18.97 14.27 22.45
C LEU A 466 -18.95 12.92 23.20
N ARG A 467 -19.05 12.97 24.53
CA ARG A 467 -18.92 11.82 25.45
C ARG A 467 -20.28 11.30 25.92
N ALA A 468 -21.10 10.82 24.98
CA ALA A 468 -22.34 10.12 25.28
C ALA A 468 -22.30 8.63 24.88
N LYS A 469 -23.34 7.87 25.26
CA LYS A 469 -23.50 6.45 24.88
C LYS A 469 -23.71 6.29 23.36
N GLY A 470 -23.57 5.05 22.88
CA GLY A 470 -23.86 4.67 21.48
C GLY A 470 -22.65 4.66 20.53
N GLY A 471 -21.43 4.90 21.04
CA GLY A 471 -20.19 4.74 20.27
C GLY A 471 -20.06 5.74 19.11
N ARG A 472 -19.33 5.30 18.07
CA ARG A 472 -18.98 6.12 16.89
C ARG A 472 -20.21 6.62 16.13
N THR A 473 -21.13 5.70 15.80
CA THR A 473 -22.34 6.00 15.02
C THR A 473 -23.20 7.07 15.69
N ALA A 474 -23.58 6.84 16.96
CA ALA A 474 -24.42 7.78 17.70
C ALA A 474 -23.75 9.15 17.87
N ARG A 475 -22.41 9.19 17.94
CA ARG A 475 -21.67 10.44 18.02
C ARG A 475 -21.77 11.25 16.73
N VAL A 476 -21.63 10.61 15.58
CA VAL A 476 -21.80 11.28 14.28
C VAL A 476 -23.25 11.74 14.10
N GLN A 477 -24.24 10.93 14.48
CA GLN A 477 -25.65 11.34 14.45
C GLN A 477 -25.90 12.62 15.27
N ARG A 478 -25.44 12.68 16.52
CA ARG A 478 -25.55 13.91 17.34
C ARG A 478 -24.85 15.12 16.72
N PHE A 479 -23.70 14.92 16.10
CA PHE A 479 -23.01 16.00 15.39
C PHE A 479 -23.85 16.53 14.22
N LEU A 480 -24.43 15.64 13.42
CA LEU A 480 -25.30 15.99 12.30
C LEU A 480 -26.59 16.67 12.77
N GLU A 481 -27.20 16.20 13.86
CA GLU A 481 -28.36 16.85 14.50
C GLU A 481 -28.03 18.28 14.95
N ALA A 482 -26.87 18.48 15.59
CA ALA A 482 -26.44 19.81 16.05
C ALA A 482 -26.10 20.76 14.89
N ASN A 483 -25.70 20.23 13.73
CA ASN A 483 -25.28 21.00 12.55
C ASN A 483 -26.22 20.80 11.35
N GLY A 484 -27.50 20.55 11.61
CA GLY A 484 -28.51 20.31 10.57
C GLY A 484 -28.89 21.54 9.75
N ASP A 485 -28.37 22.72 10.09
CA ASP A 485 -28.47 23.96 9.32
C ASP A 485 -27.55 23.97 8.08
N ARG A 486 -26.62 23.01 7.99
CA ARG A 486 -25.67 22.86 6.89
C ARG A 486 -26.16 21.79 5.91
N PRO A 487 -25.96 21.95 4.59
CA PRO A 487 -26.18 20.85 3.65
C PRO A 487 -25.30 19.65 4.00
N ILE A 488 -25.87 18.45 4.03
CA ILE A 488 -25.14 17.23 4.36
C ILE A 488 -25.07 16.35 3.12
N GLN A 489 -23.87 15.83 2.83
CA GLN A 489 -23.68 14.74 1.88
C GLN A 489 -22.98 13.58 2.57
N VAL A 490 -23.27 12.37 2.11
CA VAL A 490 -22.72 11.12 2.64
C VAL A 490 -22.15 10.30 1.50
N GLU A 491 -21.03 9.64 1.76
CA GLU A 491 -20.25 8.91 0.75
C GLU A 491 -21.10 7.93 -0.07
N ARG A 492 -21.84 7.07 0.63
CA ARG A 492 -22.55 5.92 0.06
C ARG A 492 -23.72 5.49 0.92
N LEU A 493 -24.66 4.74 0.34
CA LEU A 493 -25.91 4.37 1.00
C LEU A 493 -25.69 3.48 2.24
N ALA A 494 -24.67 2.62 2.22
CA ALA A 494 -24.34 1.77 3.37
C ALA A 494 -24.02 2.59 4.63
N LEU A 495 -23.26 3.68 4.47
CA LEU A 495 -22.93 4.61 5.55
C LEU A 495 -24.17 5.42 5.98
N ALA A 496 -24.97 5.87 5.00
CA ALA A 496 -26.22 6.58 5.25
C ALA A 496 -27.20 5.75 6.12
N ASN A 497 -27.40 4.48 5.76
CA ASN A 497 -28.24 3.54 6.50
C ASN A 497 -27.73 3.32 7.93
N LYS A 498 -26.40 3.24 8.11
CA LYS A 498 -25.75 3.11 9.42
C LYS A 498 -26.01 4.33 10.30
N LEU A 499 -26.18 5.50 9.70
CA LEU A 499 -26.45 6.78 10.34
C LEU A 499 -27.93 7.14 10.41
N ASP A 500 -28.83 6.29 9.90
CA ASP A 500 -30.28 6.55 9.80
C ASP A 500 -30.61 7.81 8.99
N LEU A 501 -29.90 8.02 7.88
CA LEU A 501 -30.05 9.18 7.00
C LEU A 501 -30.85 8.82 5.75
N SER A 502 -31.84 9.66 5.42
CA SER A 502 -32.53 9.59 4.13
C SER A 502 -31.72 10.34 3.08
N THR A 503 -31.41 9.65 1.98
CA THR A 503 -30.55 10.18 0.92
C THR A 503 -31.25 10.32 -0.42
N CYS A 504 -30.69 11.15 -1.28
CA CYS A 504 -31.01 11.29 -2.68
C CYS A 504 -29.72 11.22 -3.52
N PRO A 505 -29.83 10.79 -4.79
CA PRO A 505 -28.71 10.85 -5.72
C PRO A 505 -28.16 12.26 -5.89
N GLY A 506 -26.85 12.41 -5.76
CA GLY A 506 -26.10 13.64 -6.07
C GLY A 506 -24.98 13.38 -7.09
N ASP A 507 -24.27 14.43 -7.48
CA ASP A 507 -23.28 14.40 -8.56
C ASP A 507 -22.05 13.52 -8.27
N TRP A 508 -21.59 13.53 -7.01
CA TRP A 508 -20.37 12.83 -6.55
C TRP A 508 -20.62 12.00 -5.29
N LEU A 509 -21.37 12.57 -4.35
CA LEU A 509 -21.78 11.97 -3.08
C LEU A 509 -23.32 11.99 -3.00
N LEU A 510 -23.91 11.27 -2.05
CA LEU A 510 -25.36 11.29 -1.84
C LEU A 510 -25.77 12.50 -1.03
N ASP A 511 -26.78 13.23 -1.49
CA ASP A 511 -27.37 14.35 -0.74
C ASP A 511 -28.29 13.82 0.35
N VAL A 512 -28.20 14.36 1.56
CA VAL A 512 -29.10 14.01 2.66
C VAL A 512 -30.26 15.00 2.67
N THR A 513 -31.41 14.57 2.14
CA THR A 513 -32.62 15.38 2.03
C THR A 513 -33.85 14.47 2.07
N PRO A 514 -34.97 14.91 2.68
CA PRO A 514 -36.19 14.12 2.76
C PRO A 514 -36.89 13.95 1.41
N THR A 515 -36.64 14.83 0.44
CA THR A 515 -37.29 14.82 -0.87
C THR A 515 -36.27 14.91 -1.98
N CYS A 516 -36.30 13.94 -2.90
CA CYS A 516 -35.44 13.94 -4.07
C CYS A 516 -36.07 14.75 -5.19
N ASP A 517 -35.29 15.68 -5.73
CA ASP A 517 -35.61 16.27 -7.03
C ASP A 517 -35.61 15.18 -8.11
N PRO A 518 -36.35 15.38 -9.21
CA PRO A 518 -36.34 14.44 -10.32
C PRO A 518 -34.98 14.42 -11.02
N VAL A 519 -34.07 13.58 -10.51
CA VAL A 519 -32.80 13.26 -11.17
C VAL A 519 -33.09 12.31 -12.34
N SER A 520 -32.79 12.74 -13.55
CA SER A 520 -32.95 11.96 -14.79
C SER A 520 -31.64 11.80 -15.58
N ALA A 521 -30.57 12.48 -15.17
CA ALA A 521 -29.29 12.47 -15.85
C ALA A 521 -28.27 11.58 -15.13
N THR A 522 -27.34 11.03 -15.91
CA THR A 522 -26.13 10.36 -15.43
C THR A 522 -25.31 11.34 -14.59
N PRO A 523 -24.86 10.97 -13.38
CA PRO A 523 -24.07 11.88 -12.56
C PRO A 523 -22.69 12.13 -13.20
N PRO A 524 -22.10 13.33 -13.04
CA PRO A 524 -20.80 13.70 -13.62
C PRO A 524 -19.66 12.74 -13.30
N ILE A 525 -19.72 12.06 -12.14
CA ILE A 525 -18.74 11.05 -11.75
C ILE A 525 -18.61 9.92 -12.80
N ALA A 526 -19.68 9.54 -13.50
CA ALA A 526 -19.60 8.53 -14.56
C ALA A 526 -18.70 8.99 -15.71
N THR A 527 -19.00 10.16 -16.28
CA THR A 527 -18.23 10.71 -17.40
C THR A 527 -16.78 10.93 -17.00
N TYR A 528 -16.54 11.40 -15.78
CA TYR A 528 -15.20 11.61 -15.27
C TYR A 528 -14.43 10.29 -15.10
N SER A 529 -15.03 9.30 -14.43
CA SER A 529 -14.43 7.98 -14.24
C SER A 529 -14.09 7.29 -15.55
N SER A 530 -14.99 7.34 -16.55
CA SER A 530 -14.76 6.75 -17.86
C SER A 530 -13.60 7.42 -18.60
N ALA A 531 -13.56 8.76 -18.61
CA ALA A 531 -12.48 9.52 -19.25
C ALA A 531 -11.12 9.26 -18.58
N GLU A 532 -11.08 9.15 -17.26
CA GLU A 532 -9.86 8.83 -16.53
C GLU A 532 -9.41 7.39 -16.77
N LEU A 533 -10.34 6.43 -16.83
CA LEU A 533 -10.03 5.04 -17.16
C LEU A 533 -9.45 4.91 -18.57
N GLU A 534 -10.02 5.62 -19.55
CA GLU A 534 -9.49 5.69 -20.92
C GLU A 534 -8.08 6.29 -20.93
N ARG A 535 -7.86 7.38 -20.18
CA ARG A 535 -6.54 8.03 -20.06
C ARG A 535 -5.50 7.13 -19.40
N LEU A 536 -5.86 6.37 -18.37
CA LEU A 536 -4.97 5.43 -17.68
C LEU A 536 -4.56 4.25 -18.58
N GLY A 537 -5.44 3.83 -19.49
CA GLY A 537 -5.24 2.64 -20.31
C GLY A 537 -5.05 1.38 -19.45
N HIS A 538 -4.01 0.60 -19.74
CA HIS A 538 -3.66 -0.60 -18.96
C HIS A 538 -2.57 -0.33 -17.90
N GLY A 539 -2.25 0.95 -17.66
CA GLY A 539 -1.01 1.40 -17.04
C GLY A 539 -0.92 1.31 -15.52
N SER A 540 -2.05 1.46 -14.81
CA SER A 540 -2.04 1.88 -13.41
C SER A 540 -2.62 0.82 -12.46
N PRO A 541 -1.77 -0.01 -11.81
CA PRO A 541 -2.27 -1.01 -10.89
C PRO A 541 -3.01 -0.37 -9.72
N GLY A 542 -4.27 -0.74 -9.55
CA GLY A 542 -5.09 -0.33 -8.41
C GLY A 542 -5.91 0.93 -8.68
N THR A 543 -5.47 1.85 -9.55
CA THR A 543 -6.30 3.04 -9.88
C THR A 543 -7.47 2.65 -10.77
N ASP A 544 -7.26 1.76 -11.73
CA ASP A 544 -8.33 1.09 -12.48
C ASP A 544 -9.33 0.42 -11.52
N GLY A 545 -8.80 -0.25 -10.49
CA GLY A 545 -9.60 -0.87 -9.45
C GLY A 545 -10.37 0.13 -8.58
N LEU A 546 -9.77 1.27 -8.26
CA LEU A 546 -10.46 2.34 -7.54
C LEU A 546 -11.61 2.92 -8.38
N ILE A 547 -11.38 3.16 -9.68
CA ILE A 547 -12.42 3.65 -10.58
C ILE A 547 -13.59 2.67 -10.62
N ALA A 548 -13.31 1.37 -10.78
CA ALA A 548 -14.32 0.32 -10.74
C ALA A 548 -15.06 0.28 -9.40
N LEU A 549 -14.36 0.41 -8.27
CA LEU A 549 -14.96 0.41 -6.92
C LEU A 549 -15.89 1.62 -6.70
N VAL A 550 -15.44 2.83 -7.02
CA VAL A 550 -16.20 4.07 -6.84
C VAL A 550 -17.46 4.07 -7.71
N THR A 551 -17.34 3.61 -8.95
CA THR A 551 -18.50 3.48 -9.86
C THR A 551 -19.42 2.34 -9.46
N LEU A 552 -18.92 1.26 -8.86
CA LEU A 552 -19.75 0.20 -8.29
C LEU A 552 -20.61 0.71 -7.14
N ASP A 553 -20.01 1.43 -6.20
CA ASP A 553 -20.71 2.00 -5.04
C ASP A 553 -21.76 3.02 -5.52
N ARG A 554 -21.41 3.90 -6.46
CA ARG A 554 -22.36 4.87 -7.03
C ARG A 554 -23.48 4.21 -7.83
N GLY A 555 -23.16 3.17 -8.62
CA GLY A 555 -24.15 2.40 -9.37
C GLY A 555 -25.13 1.67 -8.46
N TYR A 556 -24.63 1.11 -7.35
CA TYR A 556 -25.45 0.53 -6.29
C TYR A 556 -26.41 1.55 -5.69
N ASP A 557 -25.90 2.72 -5.32
CA ASP A 557 -26.71 3.79 -4.73
C ASP A 557 -27.84 4.23 -5.67
N LEU A 558 -27.53 4.43 -6.96
CA LEU A 558 -28.53 4.82 -7.96
C LEU A 558 -29.61 3.77 -8.17
N TRP A 559 -29.24 2.48 -8.22
CA TRP A 559 -30.22 1.40 -8.31
C TRP A 559 -31.12 1.35 -7.08
N ALA A 560 -30.56 1.54 -5.88
CA ALA A 560 -31.32 1.58 -4.64
C ALA A 560 -32.33 2.76 -4.60
N HIS A 561 -32.04 3.85 -5.31
CA HIS A 561 -32.95 4.98 -5.53
C HIS A 561 -33.89 4.80 -6.74
N GLY A 562 -33.89 3.64 -7.39
CA GLY A 562 -34.81 3.32 -8.49
C GLY A 562 -34.42 3.93 -9.83
N LEU A 563 -33.14 4.18 -10.08
CA LEU A 563 -32.61 4.78 -11.33
C LEU A 563 -31.76 3.77 -12.13
N PRO A 564 -32.36 2.74 -12.76
CA PRO A 564 -31.60 1.65 -13.37
C PRO A 564 -30.74 2.07 -14.55
N ARG A 565 -31.24 3.01 -15.39
CA ARG A 565 -30.46 3.50 -16.53
C ARG A 565 -29.17 4.20 -16.07
N ALA A 566 -29.30 5.19 -15.19
CA ALA A 566 -28.14 5.91 -14.64
C ALA A 566 -27.20 4.99 -13.84
N ALA A 567 -27.76 4.01 -13.11
CA ALA A 567 -26.97 3.01 -12.40
C ALA A 567 -26.10 2.18 -13.36
N VAL A 568 -26.68 1.66 -14.45
CA VAL A 568 -25.93 0.89 -15.45
C VAL A 568 -24.90 1.76 -16.16
N GLU A 569 -25.24 2.99 -16.55
CA GLU A 569 -24.28 3.93 -17.16
C GLU A 569 -23.07 4.18 -16.26
N VAL A 570 -23.28 4.43 -14.97
CA VAL A 570 -22.20 4.61 -13.99
C VAL A 570 -21.39 3.33 -13.82
N LEU A 571 -22.03 2.17 -13.72
CA LEU A 571 -21.31 0.89 -13.58
C LEU A 571 -20.38 0.65 -14.76
N LEU A 572 -20.87 0.89 -15.98
CA LEU A 572 -20.09 0.72 -17.21
C LEU A 572 -18.95 1.74 -17.33
N ALA A 573 -19.08 2.93 -16.74
CA ALA A 573 -17.98 3.90 -16.69
C ALA A 573 -16.75 3.39 -15.91
N GLY A 574 -16.93 2.40 -15.04
CA GLY A 574 -15.84 1.73 -14.32
C GLY A 574 -15.25 0.52 -15.02
N VAL A 575 -15.74 0.17 -16.22
CA VAL A 575 -15.31 -0.99 -16.98
C VAL A 575 -14.33 -0.53 -18.07
N PRO A 576 -13.14 -1.15 -18.20
CA PRO A 576 -12.23 -0.85 -19.30
C PRO A 576 -12.92 -0.98 -20.66
N ALA A 577 -12.43 -0.28 -21.68
CA ALA A 577 -13.00 -0.38 -23.02
C ALA A 577 -12.96 -1.84 -23.52
N ILE A 578 -14.15 -2.41 -23.73
CA ILE A 578 -14.38 -3.75 -24.28
C ILE A 578 -15.20 -3.57 -25.56
N ASP A 579 -14.79 -4.23 -26.65
CA ASP A 579 -15.48 -4.14 -27.94
C ASP A 579 -16.99 -4.44 -27.81
N GLY A 580 -17.81 -3.50 -28.31
CA GLY A 580 -19.26 -3.62 -28.33
C GLY A 580 -19.98 -3.04 -27.11
N LEU A 581 -19.26 -2.68 -26.04
CA LEU A 581 -19.85 -2.04 -24.86
C LEU A 581 -20.34 -0.62 -25.16
N ASP A 582 -19.65 0.09 -26.03
CA ASP A 582 -19.94 1.43 -26.55
C ASP A 582 -21.16 1.47 -27.47
N THR A 583 -21.54 0.32 -28.06
CA THR A 583 -22.70 0.20 -28.95
C THR A 583 -24.00 -0.16 -28.23
N LEU A 584 -23.98 -0.32 -26.91
CA LEU A 584 -25.16 -0.70 -26.13
C LEU A 584 -26.20 0.43 -26.11
N ASP A 585 -27.41 0.14 -26.58
CA ASP A 585 -28.55 1.04 -26.43
C ASP A 585 -29.14 0.95 -25.02
N LEU A 586 -28.61 1.76 -24.10
CA LEU A 586 -29.09 1.85 -22.72
C LEU A 586 -30.43 2.61 -22.61
N SER A 587 -30.95 3.19 -23.69
CA SER A 587 -32.27 3.85 -23.68
C SER A 587 -33.41 2.86 -23.43
N LEU A 588 -33.17 1.56 -23.69
CA LEU A 588 -34.07 0.46 -23.39
C LEU A 588 -34.32 0.27 -21.90
N LEU A 589 -33.36 0.67 -21.03
CA LEU A 589 -33.56 0.66 -19.59
C LEU A 589 -34.54 1.78 -19.21
N PRO A 590 -35.54 1.52 -18.35
CA PRO A 590 -36.45 2.55 -17.87
C PRO A 590 -35.69 3.64 -17.10
N ALA A 591 -36.16 4.89 -17.18
CA ALA A 591 -35.56 5.96 -16.39
C ALA A 591 -35.80 5.80 -14.88
N ARG A 592 -36.95 5.19 -14.50
CA ARG A 592 -37.32 4.93 -13.11
C ARG A 592 -38.00 3.58 -12.93
N VAL A 593 -37.73 2.93 -11.80
CA VAL A 593 -38.46 1.76 -11.29
C VAL A 593 -38.58 1.82 -9.77
N ASP A 594 -39.52 1.07 -9.21
CA ASP A 594 -39.48 0.71 -7.78
C ASP A 594 -38.68 -0.60 -7.63
N PRO A 595 -37.45 -0.56 -7.07
CA PRO A 595 -36.59 -1.73 -7.05
C PRO A 595 -37.12 -2.78 -6.06
N GLN A 596 -37.66 -3.88 -6.59
CA GLN A 596 -38.16 -5.02 -5.80
C GLN A 596 -37.06 -5.74 -5.00
N ALA A 597 -35.80 -5.64 -5.45
CA ALA A 597 -34.66 -6.26 -4.80
C ALA A 597 -33.46 -5.31 -4.82
N ARG A 598 -32.79 -5.17 -3.68
CA ARG A 598 -31.58 -4.35 -3.50
C ARG A 598 -30.43 -5.21 -2.96
N PRO A 599 -30.07 -6.32 -3.65
CA PRO A 599 -28.97 -7.13 -3.18
C PRO A 599 -27.72 -6.26 -3.19
N SER A 600 -26.92 -6.39 -2.13
CA SER A 600 -25.57 -5.87 -2.14
C SER A 600 -24.84 -6.37 -3.39
N PRO A 601 -23.90 -5.60 -3.95
CA PRO A 601 -23.17 -5.95 -5.16
C PRO A 601 -22.15 -7.06 -4.88
N THR A 602 -22.65 -8.24 -4.56
CA THR A 602 -21.89 -9.44 -4.21
C THR A 602 -21.74 -10.28 -5.45
N TYR A 603 -20.51 -10.62 -5.79
CA TYR A 603 -20.15 -11.43 -6.96
C TYR A 603 -19.74 -12.82 -6.49
N GLU A 604 -20.34 -13.86 -7.08
CA GLU A 604 -19.92 -15.25 -6.88
C GLU A 604 -19.55 -15.86 -8.23
N PRO A 605 -18.34 -16.44 -8.35
CA PRO A 605 -17.26 -16.56 -7.35
C PRO A 605 -16.60 -15.20 -6.98
N PRO A 606 -15.94 -15.06 -5.83
CA PRO A 606 -15.39 -13.79 -5.37
C PRO A 606 -14.22 -13.27 -6.24
N VAL A 607 -14.15 -11.94 -6.42
CA VAL A 607 -13.12 -11.21 -7.20
C VAL A 607 -12.61 -9.97 -6.41
N ALA A 608 -11.60 -9.26 -6.94
CA ALA A 608 -11.10 -7.97 -6.41
C ALA A 608 -12.21 -7.04 -5.98
N LEU A 609 -12.00 -6.31 -4.88
CA LEU A 609 -12.90 -5.22 -4.52
C LEU A 609 -13.02 -4.21 -5.68
N GLY A 610 -11.94 -3.96 -6.40
CA GLY A 610 -11.93 -3.11 -7.61
C GLY A 610 -12.06 -3.85 -8.95
N HIS A 611 -12.57 -5.08 -9.03
CA HIS A 611 -12.57 -5.77 -10.33
C HIS A 611 -13.75 -5.30 -11.19
N PRO A 612 -13.53 -4.88 -12.45
CA PRO A 612 -14.62 -4.38 -13.31
C PRO A 612 -15.68 -5.44 -13.65
N ALA A 613 -15.37 -6.74 -13.48
CA ALA A 613 -16.39 -7.79 -13.58
C ALA A 613 -17.53 -7.62 -12.55
N ARG A 614 -17.26 -7.05 -11.37
CA ARG A 614 -18.31 -6.75 -10.38
C ARG A 614 -19.31 -5.74 -10.93
N ASN A 615 -18.83 -4.72 -11.64
CA ASN A 615 -19.65 -3.70 -12.27
C ASN A 615 -20.55 -4.30 -13.35
N LEU A 616 -19.97 -5.12 -14.23
CA LEU A 616 -20.73 -5.82 -15.28
C LEU A 616 -21.77 -6.79 -14.71
N HIS A 617 -21.40 -7.56 -13.70
CA HIS A 617 -22.34 -8.48 -13.06
C HIS A 617 -23.50 -7.74 -12.40
N TYR A 618 -23.22 -6.65 -11.69
CA TYR A 618 -24.26 -5.86 -11.06
C TYR A 618 -25.15 -5.15 -12.10
N ALA A 619 -24.57 -4.69 -13.21
CA ALA A 619 -25.31 -4.15 -14.34
C ALA A 619 -26.21 -5.22 -14.99
N ALA A 620 -25.72 -6.46 -15.12
CA ALA A 620 -26.52 -7.59 -15.60
C ALA A 620 -27.71 -7.89 -14.67
N PHE A 621 -27.48 -7.87 -13.35
CA PHE A 621 -28.56 -7.99 -12.37
C PHE A 621 -29.63 -6.90 -12.55
N ILE A 622 -29.22 -5.63 -12.65
CA ILE A 622 -30.14 -4.50 -12.87
C ILE A 622 -30.95 -4.67 -14.16
N ALA A 623 -30.29 -5.06 -15.26
CA ALA A 623 -30.95 -5.31 -16.54
C ALA A 623 -31.99 -6.45 -16.44
N ARG A 624 -31.67 -7.53 -15.73
CA ARG A 624 -32.58 -8.66 -15.48
C ARG A 624 -33.78 -8.22 -14.64
N SER A 625 -33.56 -7.48 -13.56
CA SER A 625 -34.61 -6.90 -12.73
C SER A 625 -35.48 -5.88 -13.47
N SER A 626 -34.92 -5.23 -14.50
CA SER A 626 -35.61 -4.30 -15.40
C SER A 626 -36.30 -5.00 -16.59
N ARG A 627 -36.42 -6.33 -16.57
CA ARG A 627 -37.06 -7.16 -17.62
C ARG A 627 -36.38 -7.07 -19.00
N LEU A 628 -35.06 -6.90 -19.03
CA LEU A 628 -34.24 -6.92 -20.24
C LEU A 628 -33.27 -8.12 -20.24
N PRO A 629 -33.75 -9.37 -20.42
CA PRO A 629 -32.93 -10.57 -20.29
C PRO A 629 -31.78 -10.64 -21.32
N GLN A 630 -31.98 -10.14 -22.54
CA GLN A 630 -30.93 -10.16 -23.57
C GLN A 630 -29.73 -9.28 -23.21
N LEU A 631 -29.98 -8.08 -22.67
CA LEU A 631 -28.94 -7.18 -22.17
C LEU A 631 -28.26 -7.79 -20.95
N ALA A 632 -29.04 -8.36 -20.03
CA ALA A 632 -28.51 -9.03 -18.85
C ALA A 632 -27.55 -10.16 -19.22
N ASP A 633 -27.96 -11.05 -20.13
CA ASP A 633 -27.15 -12.19 -20.55
C ASP A 633 -25.88 -11.75 -21.31
N TYR A 634 -25.94 -10.62 -22.04
CA TYR A 634 -24.76 -10.03 -22.68
C TYR A 634 -23.75 -9.52 -21.64
N LEU A 635 -24.19 -8.70 -20.69
CA LEU A 635 -23.35 -8.16 -19.63
C LEU A 635 -22.79 -9.27 -18.72
N GLU A 636 -23.57 -10.30 -18.43
CA GLU A 636 -23.13 -11.46 -17.65
C GLU A 636 -22.08 -12.28 -18.41
N ARG A 637 -22.25 -12.48 -19.73
CA ARG A 637 -21.20 -13.11 -20.55
C ARG A 637 -19.90 -12.30 -20.53
N LEU A 638 -19.97 -10.97 -20.61
CA LEU A 638 -18.79 -10.12 -20.52
C LEU A 638 -18.15 -10.19 -19.14
N SER A 639 -18.95 -10.14 -18.07
CA SER A 639 -18.47 -10.34 -16.70
C SER A 639 -17.73 -11.67 -16.54
N ASN A 640 -18.31 -12.74 -17.08
CA ASN A 640 -17.72 -14.08 -17.02
C ASN A 640 -16.54 -14.25 -17.99
N ALA A 641 -16.46 -13.46 -19.06
CA ALA A 641 -15.32 -13.45 -19.99
C ALA A 641 -14.12 -12.65 -19.44
N LEU A 642 -14.37 -11.56 -18.69
CA LEU A 642 -13.36 -10.98 -17.81
C LEU A 642 -12.91 -11.99 -16.73
N GLY A 643 -13.77 -12.99 -16.48
CA GLY A 643 -13.50 -14.15 -15.67
C GLY A 643 -13.63 -13.89 -14.17
N PRO A 644 -13.93 -14.93 -13.38
CA PRO A 644 -13.20 -15.03 -12.13
C PRO A 644 -11.72 -15.14 -12.46
N VAL A 645 -10.93 -14.18 -12.02
CA VAL A 645 -9.51 -14.43 -11.88
C VAL A 645 -9.40 -15.41 -10.70
N GLU A 646 -8.94 -16.66 -10.91
CA GLU A 646 -8.35 -17.46 -9.81
C GLU A 646 -7.47 -16.50 -9.00
N PRO A 647 -7.70 -16.36 -7.69
CA PRO A 647 -7.61 -15.09 -6.98
C PRO A 647 -6.50 -14.19 -7.51
N LYS A 648 -6.94 -13.13 -8.20
CA LYS A 648 -6.43 -11.85 -7.76
C LYS A 648 -6.98 -11.57 -6.36
N PHE A 649 -8.28 -11.70 -6.05
CA PHE A 649 -8.82 -11.58 -4.67
C PHE A 649 -10.11 -12.39 -4.51
N ALA A 650 -10.16 -13.36 -3.60
CA ALA A 650 -11.27 -14.31 -3.57
C ALA A 650 -11.52 -14.95 -2.19
N SER A 651 -11.63 -14.17 -1.11
CA SER A 651 -11.93 -14.73 0.23
C SER A 651 -12.17 -13.67 1.31
N LEU A 652 -13.32 -12.99 1.25
CA LEU A 652 -13.82 -12.29 2.43
C LEU A 652 -15.11 -12.95 2.91
N THR A 653 -15.07 -13.48 4.13
CA THR A 653 -16.30 -13.62 4.92
C THR A 653 -16.78 -12.23 5.31
N ARG A 654 -18.08 -11.99 5.09
CA ARG A 654 -18.71 -10.68 5.34
C ARG A 654 -18.68 -10.38 6.85
N THR A 655 -17.97 -9.33 7.25
CA THR A 655 -18.19 -8.69 8.55
C THR A 655 -18.50 -7.20 8.36
N PRO A 656 -19.31 -6.58 9.24
CA PRO A 656 -19.62 -5.14 9.20
C PRO A 656 -18.41 -4.20 9.37
N ALA A 657 -17.20 -4.76 9.57
CA ALA A 657 -15.95 -4.03 9.64
C ALA A 657 -15.22 -3.94 8.27
N ASN A 658 -15.64 -4.74 7.28
CA ASN A 658 -15.07 -4.82 5.93
C ASN A 658 -15.87 -4.01 4.89
N LEU A 659 -16.81 -3.21 5.37
CA LEU A 659 -17.50 -2.13 4.67
C LEU A 659 -17.22 -0.86 5.48
#